data_AF-A0A812MIR3-F1
#
_entry.id   AF-A0A812MIR3-F1
#
_cell.length_a   1.000
_cell.length_b   1.000
_cell.length_c   1.000
_cell.angle_alpha   90.00
_cell.angle_beta   90.00
_cell.angle_gamma   90.00
#
_symmetry.space_group_name_H-M   'P 1'
#
loop_
_entity.id
_entity.type
_entity.pdbx_description
1 polymer ?
#
loop_
_entity_poly.entity_id
_entity_poly.type
_entity_poly.pdbx_seq_one_letter_code
_entity_poly.pdbx_strand_id
1 'polypeptide(L)'
;MCRSHSRRKELDVPEWLKKEWQSGDKGQIARQLQADFIKRMEVTVSRKNEKEVLVDEGWYTKQEMMDDLGWSEKNLYDGEWEYWVKVREHGKRRRAVSYEENYKKSKEVDEEPDDMAAIEKGLGSFNMDLDDKEDKPSAAEAPNPASHKFDQSKDTLEKFTNSVMTKIGKLRLYNKVEDRMKQATLVTARKSYLKQAPADPKQKPNKSPKTGSGNRHDMAQPIKSESLSISRSFVATPGFSLDVVGFCRQWMLQMKQKAPKMNFGISLRQRRSIPVGQVQKTINKVRSSAEQQSIKSIERNAGLRNERNLRDYLEDSKGLTEIHKRCLEAQCISFTLPPMGSTAGKVLKHATFEVERLFKTHEPLIFKLGYTHDPAFRWSNAIYGYKNDPARWSNMVVLFVSPEPCGPAMLEACLIDKFVSRLVDRVVETSNLVVTQWKLPRVLRERSGERVLEKFGLQAVLFAVCIHVCATARSAIRTARNVVKDVGLEKARGIGGLLPLARISENHSERDSHSLLSKKLGLALPIPLSETPSEENDGEPPKRFQRLSMVDWVRYFCKHNHWHVLAGLRKPDKVREEKIWKAWWERYRIHEPSHPIFAAADANKIDLCKTAGVLLHGDEGRGRRRAAFFILSFHSIIGRGTLQSLGKTNKVLHSSTKKTRKPYLKMSLNFVGHSYTNRFITAVLPRAAYGECDRHFYDALSAAYGDAKYLETVGVEDRQGDRRWLCLLKTVGDWPFLAKAGRLQRTYANSIKQINQAAVGVCHRCEAGFPHAPFEQIGTRRPAWLRTVNASSPFAGMPWPPAVKVVENTERLAEHYAFDLFHTFHLGVGKYYVGSVLAILSNLESGNVEQRFQQVTAKYREWCGRTGHTMFVSKLTKDSIAWEATSDFPCGGWFKGDLTTTLLEWIESLEGSVMDPLFVLSMDATKSINLFFRILYSEGVWLSVETAARTGQLASKFLRRYEELAKKAHSDQLTLFAMPPKLHSLHHFAIDLLTSANANRMALNPLALSTQISEDLVGRPSRLSRRVSSRLVVQRTLERYLQSCHAKWVAAGLLIETASK
;
A
#
# COMPACT_ATOMS: atom_id res chain seq x y z
N MET A 1 -48.35 -52.81 27.64
CA MET A 1 -47.36 -53.78 28.15
C MET A 1 -45.96 -53.28 27.84
N CYS A 2 -45.05 -53.25 28.81
CA CYS A 2 -43.64 -52.93 28.55
C CYS A 2 -42.88 -54.17 28.07
N ARG A 3 -41.84 -53.97 27.23
CA ARG A 3 -40.72 -54.91 27.07
C ARG A 3 -39.42 -54.15 27.35
N SER A 4 -38.45 -54.84 27.96
CA SER A 4 -37.28 -54.23 28.59
C SER A 4 -36.18 -53.86 27.60
N HIS A 5 -35.53 -52.72 27.82
CA HIS A 5 -34.24 -52.40 27.18
C HIS A 5 -33.07 -53.01 27.98
N SER A 6 -32.18 -53.70 27.28
CA SER A 6 -30.94 -54.24 27.82
C SER A 6 -29.94 -53.14 28.19
N ARG A 7 -29.40 -53.16 29.42
CA ARG A 7 -28.24 -52.33 29.81
C ARG A 7 -27.01 -52.73 28.97
N ARG A 8 -26.24 -51.75 28.47
CA ARG A 8 -24.91 -51.98 27.87
C ARG A 8 -23.82 -51.95 28.95
N LYS A 9 -22.78 -52.78 28.78
CA LYS A 9 -21.76 -53.09 29.82
C LYS A 9 -20.51 -52.16 29.81
N GLU A 10 -20.60 -50.95 29.29
CA GLU A 10 -19.42 -50.10 28.99
C GLU A 10 -19.09 -49.08 30.10
N LEU A 11 -19.39 -49.39 31.37
CA LEU A 11 -19.30 -48.42 32.48
C LEU A 11 -18.90 -49.04 33.84
N ASP A 12 -18.02 -50.06 33.81
CA ASP A 12 -17.48 -50.68 35.03
C ASP A 12 -16.06 -50.17 35.36
N VAL A 13 -15.77 -49.98 36.65
CA VAL A 13 -14.44 -49.56 37.14
C VAL A 13 -13.51 -50.78 37.16
N PRO A 14 -12.24 -50.70 36.69
CA PRO A 14 -11.35 -51.86 36.64
C PRO A 14 -11.13 -52.55 37.99
N GLU A 15 -11.15 -53.89 38.02
CA GLU A 15 -10.96 -54.72 39.22
C GLU A 15 -9.69 -54.41 40.03
N TRP A 16 -8.58 -54.03 39.38
CA TRP A 16 -7.34 -53.71 40.09
C TRP A 16 -7.47 -52.44 40.94
N LEU A 17 -8.10 -51.40 40.40
CA LEU A 17 -8.36 -50.14 41.10
C LEU A 17 -9.40 -50.33 42.21
N LYS A 18 -10.41 -51.18 41.99
CA LYS A 18 -11.36 -51.61 43.04
C LYS A 18 -10.64 -52.31 44.20
N LYS A 19 -9.59 -53.11 43.94
CA LYS A 19 -8.79 -53.78 44.98
C LYS A 19 -7.89 -52.81 45.75
N GLU A 20 -7.11 -51.98 45.07
CA GLU A 20 -6.21 -51.02 45.75
C GLU A 20 -6.97 -50.02 46.64
N TRP A 21 -8.14 -49.55 46.18
CA TRP A 21 -9.04 -48.68 46.95
C TRP A 21 -9.62 -49.34 48.22
N GLN A 22 -9.54 -50.68 48.32
CA GLN A 22 -9.94 -51.46 49.48
C GLN A 22 -8.76 -51.84 50.39
N SER A 23 -7.51 -51.73 49.93
CA SER A 23 -6.32 -52.22 50.64
C SER A 23 -5.27 -51.17 51.02
N GLY A 24 -5.39 -49.91 50.59
CA GLY A 24 -4.43 -48.83 50.89
C GLY A 24 -5.04 -47.59 51.54
N ASP A 25 -4.19 -46.70 52.07
CA ASP A 25 -4.63 -45.40 52.59
C ASP A 25 -5.25 -44.56 51.46
N LYS A 26 -6.53 -44.24 51.63
CA LYS A 26 -7.33 -43.44 50.70
C LYS A 26 -6.81 -42.01 50.60
N GLY A 27 -6.22 -41.47 51.66
CA GLY A 27 -5.58 -40.15 51.66
C GLY A 27 -4.30 -40.11 50.82
N GLN A 28 -3.53 -41.21 50.80
CA GLN A 28 -2.35 -41.36 49.95
C GLN A 28 -2.75 -41.67 48.49
N ILE A 29 -3.68 -42.60 48.26
CA ILE A 29 -4.19 -42.94 46.91
C ILE A 29 -4.85 -41.72 46.24
N ALA A 30 -5.64 -40.92 46.97
CA ALA A 30 -6.24 -39.70 46.43
C ALA A 30 -5.17 -38.66 46.06
N ARG A 31 -4.20 -38.39 46.95
CA ARG A 31 -3.08 -37.47 46.66
C ARG A 31 -2.20 -37.98 45.52
N GLN A 32 -2.00 -39.29 45.38
CA GLN A 32 -1.21 -39.88 44.30
C GLN A 32 -1.97 -39.87 42.97
N LEU A 33 -3.28 -40.12 42.95
CA LEU A 33 -4.13 -39.92 41.76
C LEU A 33 -4.24 -38.45 41.37
N GLN A 34 -4.26 -37.52 42.34
CA GLN A 34 -4.26 -36.08 42.08
C GLN A 34 -2.90 -35.61 41.56
N ALA A 35 -1.79 -36.11 42.11
CA ALA A 35 -0.45 -35.87 41.59
C ALA A 35 -0.29 -36.47 40.18
N ASP A 36 -0.76 -37.69 39.92
CA ASP A 36 -0.76 -38.30 38.59
C ASP A 36 -1.70 -37.57 37.63
N PHE A 37 -2.82 -37.00 38.10
CA PHE A 37 -3.71 -36.18 37.29
C PHE A 37 -3.07 -34.83 36.93
N ILE A 38 -2.43 -34.14 37.89
CA ILE A 38 -1.69 -32.90 37.67
C ILE A 38 -0.49 -33.16 36.74
N LYS A 39 0.28 -34.22 36.98
CA LYS A 39 1.42 -34.64 36.16
C LYS A 39 0.99 -35.11 34.76
N ARG A 40 -0.17 -35.76 34.62
CA ARG A 40 -0.81 -36.01 33.31
C ARG A 40 -1.33 -34.72 32.68
N MET A 41 -1.76 -33.73 33.44
CA MET A 41 -2.13 -32.41 32.94
C MET A 41 -0.90 -31.66 32.43
N GLU A 42 0.20 -31.59 33.18
CA GLU A 42 1.49 -31.05 32.75
C GLU A 42 2.00 -31.77 31.49
N VAL A 43 2.02 -33.11 31.49
CA VAL A 43 2.40 -33.92 30.32
C VAL A 43 1.44 -33.70 29.14
N THR A 44 0.15 -33.38 29.38
CA THR A 44 -0.82 -33.03 28.33
C THR A 44 -0.69 -31.57 27.87
N VAL A 45 -0.14 -30.67 28.69
CA VAL A 45 0.13 -29.26 28.36
C VAL A 45 1.46 -29.14 27.63
N SER A 46 2.50 -29.87 28.01
CA SER A 46 3.75 -29.98 27.26
C SER A 46 3.57 -30.72 25.93
N ARG A 47 2.85 -31.87 25.91
CA ARG A 47 2.42 -32.53 24.64
C ARG A 47 1.37 -31.74 23.84
N LYS A 48 0.88 -30.59 24.33
CA LYS A 48 0.11 -29.62 23.52
C LYS A 48 0.99 -28.55 22.88
N ASN A 49 2.24 -28.41 23.33
CA ASN A 49 3.20 -27.41 22.84
C ASN A 49 4.35 -28.01 22.03
N GLU A 50 4.72 -29.29 22.24
CA GLU A 50 5.60 -30.02 21.33
C GLU A 50 4.83 -30.99 20.43
N LYS A 51 5.09 -30.85 19.13
CA LYS A 51 4.73 -31.81 18.08
C LYS A 51 5.98 -32.04 17.24
N GLU A 52 6.56 -33.23 17.34
CA GLU A 52 7.30 -33.78 16.21
C GLU A 52 6.31 -34.04 15.06
N VAL A 53 6.82 -33.98 13.82
CA VAL A 53 6.07 -34.32 12.62
C VAL A 53 6.99 -35.17 11.75
N LEU A 54 6.65 -36.45 11.61
CA LEU A 54 7.19 -37.29 10.54
C LEU A 54 6.67 -36.77 9.19
N VAL A 55 7.58 -36.69 8.23
CA VAL A 55 7.33 -36.16 6.88
C VAL A 55 7.47 -37.32 5.89
N ASP A 56 6.37 -37.66 5.22
CA ASP A 56 6.41 -38.45 3.99
C ASP A 56 6.33 -37.50 2.79
N GLU A 57 7.41 -37.42 2.02
CA GLU A 57 7.49 -36.69 0.76
C GLU A 57 7.35 -37.66 -0.43
N GLY A 58 6.41 -37.37 -1.33
CA GLY A 58 6.17 -38.16 -2.54
C GLY A 58 5.93 -37.25 -3.74
N TRP A 59 6.59 -37.55 -4.86
CA TRP A 59 6.50 -36.79 -6.10
C TRP A 59 5.32 -37.28 -6.94
N TYR A 60 4.40 -36.37 -7.28
CA TYR A 60 3.34 -36.61 -8.26
C TYR A 60 3.73 -36.04 -9.62
N THR A 61 3.43 -36.77 -10.69
CA THR A 61 3.59 -36.29 -12.06
C THR A 61 2.44 -35.38 -12.48
N LYS A 62 2.67 -34.60 -13.55
CA LYS A 62 1.66 -33.73 -14.14
C LYS A 62 0.42 -34.49 -14.66
N GLN A 63 0.58 -35.76 -15.01
CA GLN A 63 -0.49 -36.59 -15.56
C GLN A 63 -1.48 -37.01 -14.46
N GLU A 64 -0.96 -37.59 -13.37
CA GLU A 64 -1.73 -38.00 -12.19
C GLU A 64 -2.51 -36.84 -11.56
N MET A 65 -1.91 -35.64 -11.54
CA MET A 65 -2.57 -34.40 -11.10
C MET A 65 -3.82 -34.01 -11.90
N MET A 66 -3.93 -34.43 -13.16
CA MET A 66 -5.07 -34.10 -14.02
C MET A 66 -6.15 -35.20 -14.00
N ASP A 67 -5.74 -36.46 -14.03
CA ASP A 67 -6.65 -37.60 -14.17
C ASP A 67 -7.41 -37.96 -12.86
N ASP A 68 -6.75 -37.92 -11.70
CA ASP A 68 -7.38 -38.31 -10.41
C ASP A 68 -8.12 -37.15 -9.70
N LEU A 69 -7.75 -35.90 -9.97
CA LEU A 69 -8.32 -34.72 -9.31
C LEU A 69 -9.26 -33.89 -10.21
N GLY A 70 -9.10 -33.95 -11.54
CA GLY A 70 -10.00 -33.31 -12.50
C GLY A 70 -10.06 -31.78 -12.44
N TRP A 71 -8.93 -31.11 -12.15
CA TRP A 71 -8.87 -29.64 -11.98
C TRP A 71 -8.15 -28.95 -13.15
N SER A 72 -8.77 -27.89 -13.70
CA SER A 72 -8.14 -27.03 -14.72
C SER A 72 -8.76 -25.63 -14.81
N GLU A 73 -8.14 -24.63 -14.16
CA GLU A 73 -8.34 -23.21 -14.43
C GLU A 73 -6.99 -22.47 -14.41
N LYS A 74 -6.93 -21.27 -14.99
CA LYS A 74 -5.72 -20.43 -15.07
C LYS A 74 -5.78 -19.25 -14.11
N ASN A 75 -4.64 -18.88 -13.53
CA ASN A 75 -4.53 -17.68 -12.70
C ASN A 75 -4.71 -16.40 -13.56
N LEU A 76 -5.50 -15.46 -13.07
CA LEU A 76 -5.95 -14.26 -13.80
C LEU A 76 -4.96 -13.07 -13.74
N TYR A 77 -3.83 -13.17 -13.03
CA TYR A 77 -2.81 -12.12 -12.91
C TYR A 77 -1.59 -12.41 -13.81
N ASP A 78 -1.06 -13.62 -13.75
CA ASP A 78 0.10 -14.08 -14.53
C ASP A 78 -0.30 -14.87 -15.79
N GLY A 79 -1.47 -15.51 -15.82
CA GLY A 79 -1.97 -16.27 -16.97
C GLY A 79 -1.43 -17.71 -17.05
N GLU A 80 -0.70 -18.16 -16.04
CA GLU A 80 -0.11 -19.50 -15.99
C GLU A 80 -1.10 -20.55 -15.42
N TRP A 81 -0.75 -21.82 -15.61
CA TRP A 81 -1.47 -22.95 -15.03
C TRP A 81 -0.95 -23.22 -13.61
N GLU A 82 -1.43 -22.47 -12.61
CA GLU A 82 -1.12 -22.73 -11.21
C GLU A 82 -1.91 -23.93 -10.66
N TYR A 83 -1.25 -25.07 -10.51
CA TYR A 83 -1.81 -26.25 -9.84
C TYR A 83 -1.79 -26.08 -8.31
N TRP A 84 -2.91 -25.62 -7.73
CA TRP A 84 -3.06 -25.45 -6.29
C TRP A 84 -3.25 -26.79 -5.54
N VAL A 85 -2.16 -27.51 -5.25
CA VAL A 85 -2.22 -28.71 -4.40
C VAL A 85 -2.57 -28.33 -2.96
N LYS A 86 -3.83 -28.60 -2.56
CA LYS A 86 -4.23 -28.58 -1.14
C LYS A 86 -3.74 -29.84 -0.43
N VAL A 87 -2.49 -29.82 0.04
CA VAL A 87 -2.05 -30.68 1.14
C VAL A 87 -3.01 -30.46 2.32
N ARG A 88 -3.63 -31.53 2.83
CA ARG A 88 -4.61 -31.43 3.94
C ARG A 88 -3.92 -31.29 5.30
N GLU A 89 -3.25 -30.16 5.53
CA GLU A 89 -2.76 -29.78 6.86
C GLU A 89 -3.92 -29.58 7.84
N HIS A 90 -4.15 -30.53 8.75
CA HIS A 90 -5.12 -30.38 9.84
C HIS A 90 -4.54 -29.63 11.06
N GLY A 91 -4.23 -28.34 10.85
CA GLY A 91 -4.01 -27.31 11.89
C GLY A 91 -2.57 -27.15 12.39
N LYS A 92 -2.16 -25.97 12.89
CA LYS A 92 -2.90 -24.73 13.24
C LYS A 92 -2.22 -23.48 12.67
N ARG A 93 -3.02 -22.47 12.28
CA ARG A 93 -2.55 -21.20 11.68
C ARG A 93 -2.54 -20.04 12.70
N ARG A 94 -1.37 -19.44 12.99
CA ARG A 94 -1.32 -18.14 13.69
C ARG A 94 -1.82 -17.03 12.74
N ARG A 95 -3.03 -16.50 12.98
CA ARG A 95 -3.51 -15.25 12.33
C ARG A 95 -2.60 -14.08 12.73
N ALA A 96 -2.34 -13.18 11.80
CA ALA A 96 -1.81 -11.86 12.15
C ALA A 96 -2.96 -11.02 12.72
N VAL A 97 -2.89 -10.78 14.04
CA VAL A 97 -3.94 -10.15 14.85
C VAL A 97 -4.02 -8.64 14.56
N SER A 98 -5.21 -8.06 14.53
CA SER A 98 -5.41 -6.62 14.30
C SER A 98 -4.98 -5.77 15.51
N TYR A 99 -4.87 -4.45 15.33
CA TYR A 99 -4.57 -3.54 16.45
C TYR A 99 -5.67 -3.60 17.53
N GLU A 100 -6.93 -3.64 17.12
CA GLU A 100 -8.10 -3.71 18.01
C GLU A 100 -8.18 -5.07 18.74
N GLU A 101 -7.82 -6.16 18.08
CA GLU A 101 -7.73 -7.48 18.71
C GLU A 101 -6.51 -7.62 19.65
N ASN A 102 -5.38 -6.95 19.36
CA ASN A 102 -4.24 -6.91 20.27
C ASN A 102 -4.56 -6.07 21.53
N TYR A 103 -5.28 -4.95 21.38
CA TYR A 103 -5.71 -4.13 22.51
C TYR A 103 -6.75 -4.84 23.39
N LYS A 104 -7.64 -5.66 22.79
CA LYS A 104 -8.46 -6.61 23.55
C LYS A 104 -7.58 -7.58 24.33
N LYS A 105 -6.60 -8.22 23.67
CA LYS A 105 -5.75 -9.25 24.27
C LYS A 105 -4.76 -8.78 25.34
N SER A 106 -4.39 -7.50 25.40
CA SER A 106 -3.71 -6.97 26.58
C SER A 106 -4.71 -6.84 27.74
N LYS A 107 -5.90 -6.30 27.49
CA LYS A 107 -6.92 -6.12 28.53
C LYS A 107 -7.48 -7.45 29.07
N GLU A 108 -7.56 -8.48 28.23
CA GLU A 108 -7.88 -9.88 28.57
C GLU A 108 -6.73 -10.61 29.31
N VAL A 109 -5.60 -9.96 29.57
CA VAL A 109 -4.44 -10.48 30.33
C VAL A 109 -4.20 -9.69 31.62
N ASP A 110 -4.55 -8.40 31.63
CA ASP A 110 -4.45 -7.53 32.81
C ASP A 110 -5.68 -7.61 33.75
N GLU A 111 -6.73 -8.33 33.35
CA GLU A 111 -7.93 -8.61 34.16
C GLU A 111 -7.94 -10.08 34.63
N GLU A 112 -7.57 -10.32 35.89
CA GLU A 112 -7.87 -11.60 36.54
C GLU A 112 -9.39 -11.77 36.66
N PRO A 113 -9.97 -12.90 36.24
CA PRO A 113 -11.41 -13.13 36.38
C PRO A 113 -11.75 -13.39 37.85
N ASP A 114 -12.76 -12.69 38.38
CA ASP A 114 -13.23 -12.82 39.78
C ASP A 114 -13.50 -14.28 40.20
N ASP A 115 -13.91 -15.14 39.25
CA ASP A 115 -14.10 -16.58 39.46
C ASP A 115 -12.83 -17.30 40.00
N MET A 116 -11.63 -16.87 39.61
CA MET A 116 -10.37 -17.48 40.09
C MET A 116 -10.05 -17.08 41.53
N ALA A 117 -10.24 -15.81 41.88
CA ALA A 117 -10.09 -15.35 43.27
C ALA A 117 -11.14 -15.96 44.20
N ALA A 118 -12.35 -16.22 43.69
CA ALA A 118 -13.38 -16.98 44.41
C ALA A 118 -12.99 -18.47 44.58
N ILE A 119 -12.35 -19.09 43.59
CA ILE A 119 -11.82 -20.47 43.67
C ILE A 119 -10.70 -20.56 44.71
N GLU A 120 -9.74 -19.63 44.74
CA GLU A 120 -8.69 -19.63 45.78
C GLU A 120 -9.25 -19.43 47.19
N LYS A 121 -10.20 -18.50 47.38
CA LYS A 121 -10.88 -18.35 48.68
C LYS A 121 -11.68 -19.59 49.10
N GLY A 122 -12.26 -20.32 48.14
CA GLY A 122 -12.91 -21.60 48.41
C GLY A 122 -11.91 -22.67 48.85
N LEU A 123 -10.80 -22.82 48.12
CA LEU A 123 -9.74 -23.79 48.39
C LEU A 123 -9.03 -23.54 49.73
N GLY A 124 -8.84 -22.27 50.12
CA GLY A 124 -8.27 -21.90 51.41
C GLY A 124 -9.10 -22.35 52.63
N SER A 125 -10.38 -22.69 52.46
CA SER A 125 -11.26 -23.20 53.53
C SER A 125 -11.21 -24.72 53.74
N PHE A 126 -10.32 -25.44 53.04
CA PHE A 126 -10.28 -26.91 53.04
C PHE A 126 -9.15 -27.57 53.86
N ASN A 127 -8.34 -26.78 54.58
CA ASN A 127 -7.46 -27.32 55.62
C ASN A 127 -8.28 -27.67 56.87
N MET A 128 -8.67 -28.94 57.00
CA MET A 128 -8.97 -29.54 58.29
C MET A 128 -7.68 -30.18 58.82
N ASP A 129 -7.05 -29.53 59.79
CA ASP A 129 -6.08 -30.21 60.66
C ASP A 129 -6.83 -31.25 61.50
N LEU A 130 -6.19 -32.41 61.71
CA LEU A 130 -6.76 -33.56 62.42
C LEU A 130 -5.74 -34.11 63.42
N ASP A 131 -5.89 -33.72 64.68
CA ASP A 131 -5.43 -34.36 65.92
C ASP A 131 -6.18 -33.59 67.06
N ASP A 132 -6.70 -34.18 68.14
CA ASP A 132 -6.81 -35.58 68.54
C ASP A 132 -8.16 -35.78 69.31
N LYS A 133 -8.44 -36.96 69.88
CA LYS A 133 -9.71 -37.28 70.57
C LYS A 133 -9.75 -36.89 72.06
N GLU A 134 -10.92 -36.48 72.56
CA GLU A 134 -11.54 -37.00 73.81
C GLU A 134 -13.04 -36.59 73.93
N ASP A 135 -13.67 -36.85 75.08
CA ASP A 135 -15.09 -37.23 75.24
C ASP A 135 -16.21 -36.14 75.24
N LYS A 136 -17.47 -36.63 75.26
CA LYS A 136 -18.78 -35.91 75.35
C LYS A 136 -19.14 -35.53 76.81
N PRO A 137 -20.24 -34.79 77.14
CA PRO A 137 -21.35 -34.22 76.33
C PRO A 137 -21.57 -32.69 76.64
N SER A 138 -22.73 -32.00 76.62
CA SER A 138 -24.17 -32.23 76.32
C SER A 138 -24.91 -30.89 76.09
N ALA A 139 -25.99 -30.89 75.28
CA ALA A 139 -27.10 -29.89 75.24
C ALA A 139 -26.78 -28.42 74.83
N ALA A 140 -27.64 -27.67 74.12
CA ALA A 140 -28.90 -27.99 73.42
C ALA A 140 -29.18 -27.04 72.21
N GLU A 141 -29.98 -27.55 71.26
CA GLU A 141 -30.89 -26.85 70.34
C GLU A 141 -30.45 -25.58 69.56
N ALA A 142 -30.04 -25.78 68.30
CA ALA A 142 -30.26 -24.86 67.19
C ALA A 142 -30.42 -25.66 65.86
N PRO A 143 -31.21 -25.20 64.87
CA PRO A 143 -31.42 -25.93 63.61
C PRO A 143 -30.14 -25.99 62.76
N ASN A 144 -29.82 -27.17 62.25
CA ASN A 144 -28.49 -27.49 61.70
C ASN A 144 -28.23 -26.84 60.31
N PRO A 145 -27.20 -25.98 60.16
CA PRO A 145 -26.88 -25.30 58.90
C PRO A 145 -26.21 -26.19 57.83
N ALA A 146 -25.91 -27.46 58.12
CA ALA A 146 -25.23 -28.37 57.20
C ALA A 146 -26.05 -28.70 55.94
N SER A 147 -27.38 -28.79 56.04
CA SER A 147 -28.26 -29.16 54.91
C SER A 147 -28.18 -28.15 53.76
N HIS A 148 -28.31 -26.86 54.06
CA HIS A 148 -28.32 -25.80 53.05
C HIS A 148 -26.99 -25.69 52.28
N LYS A 149 -25.85 -25.96 52.95
CA LYS A 149 -24.55 -26.07 52.27
C LYS A 149 -24.45 -27.32 51.39
N PHE A 150 -25.04 -28.44 51.81
CA PHE A 150 -25.04 -29.68 51.03
C PHE A 150 -25.86 -29.54 49.74
N ASP A 151 -27.07 -28.95 49.80
CA ASP A 151 -27.90 -28.74 48.62
C ASP A 151 -27.34 -27.69 47.65
N GLN A 152 -26.70 -26.61 48.14
CA GLN A 152 -25.95 -25.69 47.28
C GLN A 152 -24.75 -26.36 46.58
N SER A 153 -24.04 -27.24 47.30
CA SER A 153 -22.92 -28.01 46.72
C SER A 153 -23.41 -29.00 45.65
N LYS A 154 -24.56 -29.64 45.89
CA LYS A 154 -25.23 -30.58 44.99
C LYS A 154 -25.75 -29.90 43.72
N ASP A 155 -26.44 -28.77 43.82
CA ASP A 155 -26.88 -27.96 42.68
C ASP A 155 -25.68 -27.43 41.85
N THR A 156 -24.60 -27.02 42.50
CA THR A 156 -23.35 -26.63 41.82
C THR A 156 -22.71 -27.81 41.08
N LEU A 157 -22.66 -29.00 41.70
CA LEU A 157 -22.15 -30.22 41.09
C LEU A 157 -23.03 -30.71 39.94
N GLU A 158 -24.36 -30.54 40.04
CA GLU A 158 -25.32 -30.87 38.99
C GLU A 158 -25.20 -29.92 37.79
N LYS A 159 -25.06 -28.60 38.03
CA LYS A 159 -24.74 -27.60 36.99
C LYS A 159 -23.40 -27.90 36.30
N PHE A 160 -22.37 -28.26 37.05
CA PHE A 160 -21.08 -28.68 36.49
C PHE A 160 -21.22 -29.95 35.64
N THR A 161 -21.91 -30.97 36.15
CA THR A 161 -22.16 -32.25 35.46
C THR A 161 -22.94 -32.03 34.17
N ASN A 162 -23.99 -31.21 34.18
CA ASN A 162 -24.77 -30.85 32.99
C ASN A 162 -23.94 -30.07 31.96
N SER A 163 -23.03 -29.19 32.39
CA SER A 163 -22.07 -28.49 31.51
C SER A 163 -21.09 -29.47 30.85
N VAL A 164 -20.54 -30.42 31.60
CA VAL A 164 -19.65 -31.49 31.11
C VAL A 164 -20.38 -32.42 30.14
N MET A 165 -21.58 -32.89 30.50
CA MET A 165 -22.40 -33.76 29.65
C MET A 165 -22.84 -33.06 28.35
N THR A 166 -23.12 -31.75 28.40
CA THR A 166 -23.40 -30.94 27.19
C THR A 166 -22.16 -30.84 26.28
N LYS A 167 -20.96 -30.67 26.85
CA LYS A 167 -19.69 -30.66 26.09
C LYS A 167 -19.39 -32.03 25.47
N ILE A 168 -19.61 -33.12 26.22
CA ILE A 168 -19.49 -34.51 25.72
C ILE A 168 -20.52 -34.79 24.62
N GLY A 169 -21.77 -34.31 24.76
CA GLY A 169 -22.80 -34.40 23.74
C GLY A 169 -22.39 -33.73 22.42
N LYS A 170 -21.83 -32.52 22.50
CA LYS A 170 -21.29 -31.80 21.33
C LYS A 170 -20.11 -32.55 20.70
N LEU A 171 -19.17 -33.07 21.48
CA LEU A 171 -18.06 -33.91 20.99
C LEU A 171 -18.56 -35.18 20.28
N ARG A 172 -19.54 -35.88 20.85
CA ARG A 172 -20.17 -37.06 20.21
C ARG A 172 -20.91 -36.70 18.91
N LEU A 173 -21.42 -35.47 18.79
CA LEU A 173 -22.00 -34.96 17.55
C LEU A 173 -20.93 -34.75 16.47
N TYR A 174 -19.79 -34.16 16.83
CA TYR A 174 -18.63 -33.99 15.92
C TYR A 174 -18.10 -35.34 15.42
N ASN A 175 -17.90 -36.33 16.30
CA ASN A 175 -17.43 -37.65 15.87
C ASN A 175 -18.43 -38.34 14.92
N LYS A 176 -19.75 -38.20 15.15
CA LYS A 176 -20.78 -38.68 14.22
C LYS A 176 -20.77 -37.99 12.85
N VAL A 177 -20.36 -36.71 12.79
CA VAL A 177 -20.15 -36.00 11.52
C VAL A 177 -18.89 -36.53 10.83
N GLU A 178 -17.80 -36.71 11.57
CA GLU A 178 -16.54 -37.25 11.05
C GLU A 178 -16.71 -38.67 10.46
N ASP A 179 -17.41 -39.56 11.16
CA ASP A 179 -17.66 -40.93 10.69
C ASP A 179 -18.60 -40.97 9.48
N ARG A 180 -19.57 -40.04 9.39
CA ARG A 180 -20.37 -39.84 8.17
C ARG A 180 -19.53 -39.34 7.01
N MET A 181 -18.55 -38.46 7.25
CA MET A 181 -17.60 -38.02 6.21
C MET A 181 -16.66 -39.15 5.78
N LYS A 182 -16.21 -40.02 6.69
CA LYS A 182 -15.43 -41.23 6.37
C LYS A 182 -16.24 -42.21 5.52
N GLN A 183 -17.49 -42.49 5.90
CA GLN A 183 -18.39 -43.35 5.11
C GLN A 183 -18.68 -42.78 3.72
N ALA A 184 -18.96 -41.47 3.62
CA ALA A 184 -19.15 -40.81 2.32
C ALA A 184 -17.88 -40.88 1.44
N THR A 185 -16.69 -40.75 2.04
CA THR A 185 -15.40 -40.90 1.34
C THR A 185 -15.20 -42.33 0.85
N LEU A 186 -15.49 -43.35 1.67
CA LEU A 186 -15.42 -44.76 1.29
C LEU A 186 -16.40 -45.14 0.16
N VAL A 187 -17.64 -44.65 0.20
CA VAL A 187 -18.62 -44.85 -0.88
C VAL A 187 -18.17 -44.18 -2.18
N THR A 188 -17.47 -43.03 -2.09
CA THR A 188 -16.90 -42.34 -3.26
C THR A 188 -15.72 -43.11 -3.83
N ALA A 189 -14.77 -43.55 -3.00
CA ALA A 189 -13.61 -44.35 -3.40
C ALA A 189 -14.01 -45.70 -4.04
N ARG A 190 -15.07 -46.34 -3.52
CA ARG A 190 -15.60 -47.58 -4.11
C ARG A 190 -16.24 -47.37 -5.49
N LYS A 191 -16.68 -46.15 -5.81
CA LYS A 191 -17.18 -45.77 -7.15
C LYS A 191 -16.07 -45.46 -8.16
N SER A 192 -14.91 -44.97 -7.73
CA SER A 192 -13.74 -44.82 -8.62
C SER A 192 -13.05 -46.16 -8.89
N TYR A 193 -12.88 -47.02 -7.89
CA TYR A 193 -12.30 -48.36 -8.07
C TYR A 193 -13.09 -49.22 -9.08
N LEU A 194 -14.42 -49.12 -9.09
CA LEU A 194 -15.28 -49.80 -10.07
C LEU A 194 -15.23 -49.21 -11.50
N LYS A 195 -14.47 -48.14 -11.73
CA LYS A 195 -14.23 -47.55 -13.08
C LYS A 195 -12.85 -47.84 -13.66
N GLN A 196 -11.91 -48.39 -12.88
CA GLN A 196 -10.52 -48.62 -13.28
C GLN A 196 -10.14 -50.12 -13.33
N ALA A 197 -11.11 -51.02 -13.46
CA ALA A 197 -10.86 -52.44 -13.68
C ALA A 197 -10.48 -52.71 -15.16
N PRO A 198 -9.26 -53.17 -15.49
CA PRO A 198 -8.88 -53.52 -16.85
C PRO A 198 -9.55 -54.83 -17.29
N ALA A 199 -9.80 -54.98 -18.60
CA ALA A 199 -10.29 -56.21 -19.18
C ALA A 199 -9.15 -57.24 -19.34
N ASP A 200 -9.38 -58.45 -18.85
CA ASP A 200 -8.36 -59.51 -18.72
C ASP A 200 -8.09 -60.25 -20.07
N PRO A 201 -6.84 -60.25 -20.59
CA PRO A 201 -6.50 -60.92 -21.84
C PRO A 201 -6.35 -62.44 -21.65
N LYS A 202 -7.43 -63.18 -21.94
CA LYS A 202 -7.47 -64.64 -21.70
C LYS A 202 -6.43 -65.43 -22.50
N GLN A 203 -5.77 -66.32 -21.75
CA GLN A 203 -4.83 -67.36 -22.16
C GLN A 203 -5.21 -68.15 -23.43
N LYS A 204 -4.18 -68.66 -24.12
CA LYS A 204 -4.08 -70.10 -24.48
C LYS A 204 -2.60 -70.52 -24.64
N PRO A 205 -2.25 -71.82 -24.48
CA PRO A 205 -1.00 -72.18 -23.79
C PRO A 205 0.11 -72.80 -24.66
N ASN A 206 1.29 -72.93 -24.04
CA ASN A 206 2.35 -73.90 -24.27
C ASN A 206 2.47 -74.57 -25.65
N LYS A 207 3.55 -74.21 -26.37
CA LYS A 207 4.52 -75.20 -26.86
C LYS A 207 5.88 -74.57 -27.16
N SER A 208 6.92 -75.27 -26.74
CA SER A 208 8.32 -75.13 -27.16
C SER A 208 8.74 -76.45 -27.85
N PRO A 209 9.97 -76.64 -28.35
CA PRO A 209 11.04 -75.68 -28.68
C PRO A 209 11.61 -75.90 -30.12
N LYS A 210 12.79 -75.32 -30.39
CA LYS A 210 13.89 -75.79 -31.29
C LYS A 210 14.06 -75.16 -32.69
N THR A 211 15.31 -74.69 -32.90
CA THR A 211 16.20 -74.83 -34.08
C THR A 211 15.72 -74.55 -35.51
N GLY A 212 16.54 -73.86 -36.31
CA GLY A 212 16.55 -74.10 -37.76
C GLY A 212 17.05 -72.95 -38.65
N SER A 213 18.31 -73.04 -39.06
CA SER A 213 18.88 -72.41 -40.26
C SER A 213 18.05 -72.63 -41.55
N GLY A 214 18.11 -71.74 -42.54
CA GLY A 214 17.75 -72.14 -43.92
C GLY A 214 17.56 -71.03 -44.96
N ASN A 215 18.49 -70.96 -45.92
CA ASN A 215 18.45 -70.11 -47.12
C ASN A 215 17.37 -70.50 -48.15
N ARG A 216 16.82 -69.48 -48.85
CA ARG A 216 16.58 -69.38 -50.32
C ARG A 216 15.60 -70.31 -51.08
N HIS A 217 14.91 -69.68 -52.05
CA HIS A 217 14.32 -70.23 -53.30
C HIS A 217 13.14 -71.24 -53.14
N ASP A 218 12.15 -71.34 -54.06
CA ASP A 218 11.89 -70.56 -55.28
C ASP A 218 10.40 -70.42 -55.67
N MET A 219 10.18 -69.73 -56.80
CA MET A 219 8.94 -69.36 -57.51
C MET A 219 7.66 -70.23 -57.40
N ALA A 220 6.50 -69.54 -57.35
CA ALA A 220 5.33 -69.83 -58.19
C ALA A 220 4.41 -68.59 -58.38
N GLN A 221 3.88 -68.42 -59.60
CA GLN A 221 2.77 -67.54 -60.03
C GLN A 221 1.70 -68.45 -60.73
N PRO A 222 0.54 -68.04 -61.33
CA PRO A 222 0.16 -66.70 -61.88
C PRO A 222 -1.37 -66.32 -61.88
N ILE A 223 -1.75 -65.34 -62.74
CA ILE A 223 -3.11 -65.03 -63.32
C ILE A 223 -4.14 -64.34 -62.39
N LYS A 224 -4.53 -63.06 -62.64
CA LYS A 224 -5.70 -62.47 -63.38
C LYS A 224 -7.11 -62.82 -62.79
N SER A 225 -8.21 -62.07 -62.96
CA SER A 225 -8.65 -61.04 -63.94
C SER A 225 -9.85 -60.18 -63.45
N GLU A 226 -10.03 -58.94 -64.00
CA GLU A 226 -11.30 -58.25 -64.43
C GLU A 226 -12.58 -58.20 -63.51
N SER A 227 -13.62 -57.35 -63.63
CA SER A 227 -14.07 -56.21 -64.48
C SER A 227 -15.06 -55.36 -63.62
N LEU A 228 -15.35 -54.04 -63.76
CA LEU A 228 -15.60 -53.09 -64.86
C LEU A 228 -17.09 -53.01 -65.32
N SER A 229 -17.83 -52.01 -64.84
CA SER A 229 -19.18 -51.61 -65.34
C SER A 229 -19.54 -50.13 -65.02
N ILE A 230 -20.68 -49.63 -65.53
CA ILE A 230 -20.73 -48.31 -66.23
C ILE A 230 -22.14 -47.63 -66.27
N SER A 231 -22.19 -46.31 -66.56
CA SER A 231 -23.38 -45.47 -66.90
C SER A 231 -24.29 -45.04 -65.72
N ARG A 232 -25.25 -44.07 -65.75
CA ARG A 232 -25.80 -43.04 -66.70
C ARG A 232 -26.73 -42.09 -65.86
N SER A 233 -27.25 -40.90 -66.20
CA SER A 233 -27.24 -39.93 -67.33
C SER A 233 -27.42 -38.49 -66.75
N PHE A 234 -27.12 -37.34 -67.40
CA PHE A 234 -27.96 -36.51 -68.33
C PHE A 234 -29.43 -36.31 -67.91
N VAL A 235 -30.01 -35.11 -67.77
CA VAL A 235 -30.27 -33.94 -68.68
C VAL A 235 -30.57 -32.67 -67.78
N ALA A 236 -30.51 -31.34 -68.07
CA ALA A 236 -30.62 -30.46 -69.27
C ALA A 236 -29.82 -29.11 -69.17
N THR A 237 -30.14 -28.14 -70.07
CA THR A 237 -29.87 -26.66 -70.10
C THR A 237 -31.14 -25.97 -70.74
N PRO A 238 -31.29 -24.65 -71.14
CA PRO A 238 -30.33 -23.53 -71.35
C PRO A 238 -30.82 -22.06 -71.02
N GLY A 239 -30.04 -21.05 -71.46
CA GLY A 239 -30.31 -19.59 -71.45
C GLY A 239 -29.07 -18.79 -70.98
N PHE A 240 -28.29 -17.99 -71.74
CA PHE A 240 -28.48 -17.00 -72.84
C PHE A 240 -29.26 -15.74 -72.43
N SER A 241 -28.87 -14.50 -72.80
CA SER A 241 -27.75 -13.98 -73.64
C SER A 241 -26.80 -13.05 -72.82
N LEU A 242 -25.59 -12.61 -73.19
CA LEU A 242 -24.82 -12.46 -74.46
C LEU A 242 -25.07 -11.12 -75.22
N ASP A 243 -24.11 -10.19 -75.14
CA ASP A 243 -23.65 -9.26 -76.21
C ASP A 243 -22.55 -8.27 -75.71
N VAL A 244 -21.63 -7.70 -76.51
CA VAL A 244 -20.91 -8.20 -77.70
C VAL A 244 -19.69 -7.29 -78.03
N VAL A 245 -18.61 -7.86 -78.60
CA VAL A 245 -17.50 -7.20 -79.38
C VAL A 245 -16.68 -6.04 -78.73
N GLY A 246 -15.36 -5.90 -78.91
CA GLY A 246 -14.37 -6.76 -79.57
C GLY A 246 -13.53 -6.12 -80.69
N PHE A 247 -12.59 -5.21 -80.37
CA PHE A 247 -11.54 -4.78 -81.32
C PHE A 247 -10.23 -4.52 -80.53
N CYS A 248 -9.09 -5.20 -80.71
CA CYS A 248 -8.31 -5.66 -81.88
C CYS A 248 -7.30 -4.63 -82.41
N ARG A 249 -6.02 -5.06 -82.55
CA ARG A 249 -4.84 -4.35 -83.11
C ARG A 249 -4.31 -3.20 -82.22
N GLN A 250 -3.02 -2.99 -81.98
CA GLN A 250 -1.78 -3.80 -82.13
C GLN A 250 -1.24 -4.11 -80.69
N TRP A 251 -0.16 -4.84 -80.40
CA TRP A 251 1.05 -5.16 -81.18
C TRP A 251 1.73 -6.43 -80.62
N MET A 252 1.46 -7.61 -81.18
CA MET A 252 2.21 -8.85 -80.88
C MET A 252 2.72 -9.49 -82.19
N LEU A 253 3.43 -8.69 -83.00
CA LEU A 253 4.04 -9.15 -84.26
C LEU A 253 5.45 -8.58 -84.40
N GLN A 254 6.38 -9.48 -84.77
CA GLN A 254 7.83 -9.31 -84.97
C GLN A 254 8.70 -9.35 -83.69
N MET A 255 9.72 -10.22 -83.56
CA MET A 255 10.09 -11.37 -84.40
C MET A 255 10.71 -12.55 -83.59
N LYS A 256 10.52 -13.73 -84.16
CA LYS A 256 10.86 -15.12 -83.79
C LYS A 256 12.31 -15.44 -83.35
N GLN A 257 12.45 -16.64 -82.74
CA GLN A 257 13.71 -17.40 -82.66
C GLN A 257 14.08 -18.11 -83.98
N LYS A 258 15.39 -18.22 -84.29
CA LYS A 258 16.20 -19.45 -84.56
C LYS A 258 17.46 -19.12 -85.39
N ALA A 259 18.54 -19.89 -85.20
CA ALA A 259 19.81 -19.77 -85.94
C ALA A 259 19.85 -20.68 -87.20
N PRO A 260 20.74 -20.41 -88.19
CA PRO A 260 21.92 -21.30 -88.34
C PRO A 260 23.21 -20.72 -89.01
N LYS A 261 24.34 -21.39 -88.75
CA LYS A 261 25.51 -21.74 -89.62
C LYS A 261 26.38 -20.69 -90.39
N MET A 262 27.69 -20.98 -90.32
CA MET A 262 28.75 -20.96 -91.39
C MET A 262 29.76 -19.80 -91.53
N ASN A 263 30.83 -20.09 -92.28
CA ASN A 263 32.24 -19.64 -92.10
C ASN A 263 32.74 -18.61 -93.14
N PHE A 264 34.04 -18.27 -93.03
CA PHE A 264 34.88 -17.34 -93.83
C PHE A 264 34.69 -15.85 -93.48
N GLY A 265 35.75 -15.02 -93.35
CA GLY A 265 37.19 -15.33 -93.30
C GLY A 265 38.10 -14.08 -93.22
N ILE A 266 39.38 -14.29 -92.88
CA ILE A 266 40.53 -13.40 -93.16
C ILE A 266 40.62 -12.03 -92.41
N SER A 267 41.22 -12.11 -91.20
CA SER A 267 42.39 -11.31 -90.77
C SER A 267 42.30 -9.88 -90.14
N LEU A 268 43.37 -9.61 -89.37
CA LEU A 268 44.03 -8.33 -89.03
C LEU A 268 43.39 -7.29 -88.07
N ARG A 269 44.14 -7.07 -86.97
CA ARG A 269 44.33 -5.82 -86.19
C ARG A 269 43.10 -5.20 -85.49
N GLN A 270 42.93 -5.51 -84.20
CA GLN A 270 43.52 -4.70 -83.10
C GLN A 270 43.27 -5.32 -81.71
N ARG A 271 44.11 -4.97 -80.71
CA ARG A 271 43.96 -5.40 -79.31
C ARG A 271 42.72 -4.74 -78.67
N ARG A 272 41.85 -5.51 -78.00
CA ARG A 272 40.93 -4.99 -76.98
C ARG A 272 40.83 -5.90 -75.77
N SER A 273 40.66 -5.29 -74.61
CA SER A 273 40.70 -5.88 -73.27
C SER A 273 39.48 -6.74 -72.93
N ILE A 274 39.68 -7.84 -72.21
CA ILE A 274 38.61 -8.50 -71.45
C ILE A 274 38.14 -7.55 -70.33
N PRO A 275 36.83 -7.28 -70.16
CA PRO A 275 36.36 -6.36 -69.13
C PRO A 275 36.52 -6.93 -67.71
N VAL A 276 37.45 -6.37 -66.94
CA VAL A 276 37.67 -6.65 -65.50
C VAL A 276 36.35 -6.66 -64.71
N GLY A 277 35.41 -5.80 -65.10
CA GLY A 277 34.09 -5.68 -64.47
C GLY A 277 33.22 -6.95 -64.49
N GLN A 278 33.42 -7.93 -65.37
CA GLN A 278 32.64 -9.19 -65.32
C GLN A 278 33.16 -10.15 -64.25
N VAL A 279 34.48 -10.36 -64.18
CA VAL A 279 35.10 -11.15 -63.09
C VAL A 279 34.88 -10.46 -61.74
N GLN A 280 35.07 -9.15 -61.68
CA GLN A 280 34.84 -8.38 -60.44
C GLN A 280 33.37 -8.39 -60.00
N LYS A 281 32.39 -8.37 -60.92
CA LYS A 281 30.97 -8.53 -60.56
C LYS A 281 30.68 -9.90 -59.95
N THR A 282 31.26 -10.97 -60.48
CA THR A 282 31.09 -12.32 -59.90
C THR A 282 31.75 -12.43 -58.53
N ILE A 283 32.99 -11.95 -58.38
CA ILE A 283 33.70 -11.90 -57.08
C ILE A 283 32.93 -11.06 -56.06
N ASN A 284 32.45 -9.87 -56.44
CA ASN A 284 31.69 -9.00 -55.56
C ASN A 284 30.33 -9.62 -55.18
N LYS A 285 29.65 -10.32 -56.10
CA LYS A 285 28.39 -11.03 -55.80
C LYS A 285 28.57 -12.19 -54.83
N VAL A 286 29.68 -12.93 -54.96
CA VAL A 286 30.06 -13.98 -54.00
C VAL A 286 30.44 -13.36 -52.65
N ARG A 287 31.25 -12.28 -52.62
CA ARG A 287 31.56 -11.52 -51.39
C ARG A 287 30.30 -11.02 -50.69
N SER A 288 29.41 -10.31 -51.39
CA SER A 288 28.18 -9.79 -50.78
C SER A 288 27.26 -10.89 -50.28
N SER A 289 27.21 -12.04 -50.95
CA SER A 289 26.44 -13.20 -50.48
C SER A 289 27.07 -13.85 -49.24
N ALA A 290 28.41 -13.95 -49.20
CA ALA A 290 29.14 -14.47 -48.04
C ALA A 290 29.08 -13.51 -46.84
N GLU A 291 29.16 -12.19 -47.06
CA GLU A 291 28.96 -11.17 -46.03
C GLU A 291 27.53 -11.20 -45.49
N GLN A 292 26.51 -11.30 -46.35
CA GLN A 292 25.11 -11.45 -45.91
C GLN A 292 24.86 -12.77 -45.16
N GLN A 293 25.52 -13.87 -45.53
CA GLN A 293 25.46 -15.13 -44.79
C GLN A 293 26.23 -15.04 -43.45
N SER A 294 27.36 -14.35 -43.42
CA SER A 294 28.15 -14.09 -42.21
C SER A 294 27.38 -13.21 -41.22
N ILE A 295 26.78 -12.11 -41.69
CA ILE A 295 25.90 -11.23 -40.90
C ILE A 295 24.72 -12.04 -40.34
N LYS A 296 23.99 -12.80 -41.17
CA LYS A 296 22.88 -13.66 -40.70
C LYS A 296 23.33 -14.74 -39.72
N SER A 297 24.55 -15.26 -39.85
CA SER A 297 25.16 -16.18 -38.88
C SER A 297 25.46 -15.48 -37.55
N ILE A 298 26.05 -14.28 -37.60
CA ILE A 298 26.36 -13.46 -36.42
C ILE A 298 25.06 -13.04 -35.71
N GLU A 299 24.04 -12.61 -36.45
CA GLU A 299 22.71 -12.25 -35.93
C GLU A 299 22.01 -13.44 -35.26
N ARG A 300 22.00 -14.62 -35.91
CA ARG A 300 21.44 -15.85 -35.31
C ARG A 300 22.19 -16.25 -34.04
N ASN A 301 23.52 -16.14 -34.02
CA ASN A 301 24.33 -16.41 -32.83
C ASN A 301 24.17 -15.35 -31.73
N ALA A 302 23.92 -14.09 -32.09
CA ALA A 302 23.64 -13.01 -31.14
C ALA A 302 22.25 -13.15 -30.51
N GLY A 303 21.23 -13.53 -31.29
CA GLY A 303 19.90 -13.86 -30.79
C GLY A 303 19.94 -14.98 -29.75
N LEU A 304 20.54 -16.12 -30.10
CA LEU A 304 20.69 -17.27 -29.19
C LEU A 304 21.49 -16.95 -27.91
N ARG A 305 22.41 -15.98 -27.96
CA ARG A 305 23.14 -15.47 -26.78
C ARG A 305 22.28 -14.54 -25.92
N ASN A 306 21.53 -13.62 -26.54
CA ASN A 306 20.60 -12.75 -25.81
C ASN A 306 19.49 -13.55 -25.14
N GLU A 307 18.92 -14.55 -25.81
CA GLU A 307 17.91 -15.45 -25.22
C GLU A 307 18.46 -16.22 -24.01
N ARG A 308 19.71 -16.68 -24.05
CA ARG A 308 20.35 -17.34 -22.90
C ARG A 308 20.55 -16.36 -21.75
N ASN A 309 21.23 -15.24 -21.99
CA ASN A 309 21.45 -14.21 -20.97
C ASN A 309 20.12 -13.77 -20.32
N LEU A 310 19.07 -13.61 -21.13
CA LEU A 310 17.76 -13.21 -20.65
C LEU A 310 17.12 -14.27 -19.71
N ARG A 311 17.27 -15.57 -19.99
CA ARG A 311 16.83 -16.64 -19.08
C ARG A 311 17.60 -16.58 -17.76
N ASP A 312 18.92 -16.48 -17.80
CA ASP A 312 19.78 -16.37 -16.60
C ASP A 312 19.30 -15.22 -15.67
N TYR A 313 18.97 -14.06 -16.25
CA TYR A 313 18.44 -12.89 -15.53
C TYR A 313 16.99 -13.06 -15.01
N LEU A 314 16.16 -13.87 -15.68
CA LEU A 314 14.78 -14.16 -15.27
C LEU A 314 14.72 -15.18 -14.12
N GLU A 315 15.63 -16.14 -14.10
CA GLU A 315 15.71 -17.19 -13.08
C GLU A 315 16.13 -16.64 -11.70
N ASP A 316 17.06 -15.68 -11.64
CA ASP A 316 17.48 -15.00 -10.40
C ASP A 316 16.42 -14.03 -9.84
N SER A 317 15.53 -13.50 -10.68
CA SER A 317 14.65 -12.38 -10.29
C SER A 317 13.19 -12.55 -10.70
N LYS A 318 12.39 -13.12 -9.78
CA LYS A 318 10.91 -13.20 -9.90
C LYS A 318 10.23 -11.86 -10.20
N GLY A 319 10.84 -10.73 -9.81
CA GLY A 319 10.33 -9.40 -10.13
C GLY A 319 10.61 -8.94 -11.57
N LEU A 320 11.66 -9.48 -12.21
CA LEU A 320 11.98 -9.20 -13.60
C LEU A 320 11.08 -9.99 -14.56
N THR A 321 10.65 -11.21 -14.19
CA THR A 321 9.77 -12.05 -15.02
C THR A 321 8.44 -11.35 -15.35
N GLU A 322 7.82 -10.76 -14.35
CA GLU A 322 6.57 -9.98 -14.51
C GLU A 322 6.79 -8.64 -15.24
N ILE A 323 7.97 -8.03 -15.14
CA ILE A 323 8.33 -6.86 -15.98
C ILE A 323 8.52 -7.29 -17.44
N HIS A 324 9.23 -8.39 -17.68
CA HIS A 324 9.52 -8.93 -19.01
C HIS A 324 8.25 -9.34 -19.75
N LYS A 325 7.32 -10.05 -19.08
CA LYS A 325 6.00 -10.38 -19.64
C LYS A 325 5.25 -9.14 -20.13
N ARG A 326 5.13 -8.10 -19.29
CA ARG A 326 4.49 -6.82 -19.66
C ARG A 326 5.25 -6.03 -20.74
N CYS A 327 6.51 -6.35 -21.00
CA CYS A 327 7.27 -5.82 -22.14
C CYS A 327 6.99 -6.58 -23.44
N LEU A 328 6.82 -7.90 -23.39
CA LEU A 328 6.39 -8.70 -24.54
C LEU A 328 4.98 -8.31 -25.00
N GLU A 329 4.06 -8.06 -24.05
CA GLU A 329 2.72 -7.53 -24.31
C GLU A 329 2.73 -6.16 -25.03
N ALA A 330 3.79 -5.36 -24.85
CA ALA A 330 3.95 -4.09 -25.54
C ALA A 330 4.45 -4.25 -26.99
N GLN A 331 4.95 -5.42 -27.39
CA GLN A 331 5.48 -5.80 -28.71
C GLN A 331 6.64 -4.98 -29.29
N CYS A 332 6.96 -3.81 -28.71
CA CYS A 332 8.00 -2.88 -29.15
C CYS A 332 9.09 -2.67 -28.09
N ILE A 333 9.16 -3.53 -27.05
CA ILE A 333 10.23 -3.50 -26.05
C ILE A 333 11.06 -4.79 -26.18
N SER A 334 12.33 -4.63 -26.51
CA SER A 334 13.29 -5.73 -26.68
C SER A 334 14.35 -5.71 -25.58
N PHE A 335 14.92 -6.88 -25.28
CA PHE A 335 16.00 -7.03 -24.30
C PHE A 335 17.28 -7.44 -25.00
N THR A 336 18.40 -6.84 -24.61
CA THR A 336 19.71 -7.06 -25.23
C THR A 336 20.75 -6.96 -24.13
N LEU A 337 20.79 -7.98 -23.28
CA LEU A 337 21.49 -7.96 -22.00
C LEU A 337 22.90 -8.55 -22.10
N PRO A 338 23.89 -8.02 -21.35
CA PRO A 338 25.18 -8.67 -21.18
C PRO A 338 25.01 -9.99 -20.39
N PRO A 339 25.99 -10.91 -20.42
CA PRO A 339 25.96 -12.10 -19.57
C PRO A 339 25.85 -11.74 -18.08
N MET A 340 25.08 -12.53 -17.33
CA MET A 340 24.86 -12.29 -15.90
C MET A 340 26.19 -12.27 -15.12
N GLY A 341 26.29 -11.41 -14.11
CA GLY A 341 27.54 -11.21 -13.34
C GLY A 341 28.65 -10.45 -14.08
N SER A 342 28.38 -9.88 -15.26
CA SER A 342 29.34 -9.02 -15.97
C SER A 342 29.80 -7.83 -15.12
N THR A 343 31.10 -7.57 -15.09
CA THR A 343 31.68 -6.32 -14.55
C THR A 343 31.15 -5.12 -15.35
N ALA A 344 30.97 -3.93 -14.73
CA ALA A 344 30.31 -2.85 -15.47
C ALA A 344 31.16 -2.31 -16.63
N GLY A 345 32.49 -2.49 -16.63
CA GLY A 345 33.32 -2.34 -17.83
C GLY A 345 32.92 -3.27 -19.00
N LYS A 346 32.49 -4.52 -18.74
CA LYS A 346 31.90 -5.42 -19.75
C LYS A 346 30.48 -4.96 -20.14
N VAL A 347 29.65 -4.54 -19.17
CA VAL A 347 28.30 -3.99 -19.42
C VAL A 347 28.37 -2.76 -20.31
N LEU A 348 29.29 -1.82 -20.03
CA LEU A 348 29.51 -0.62 -20.83
C LEU A 348 30.00 -0.95 -22.22
N LYS A 349 30.93 -1.91 -22.38
CA LYS A 349 31.39 -2.38 -23.70
C LYS A 349 30.25 -3.03 -24.51
N HIS A 350 29.41 -3.82 -23.86
CA HIS A 350 28.21 -4.45 -24.45
C HIS A 350 27.19 -3.39 -24.90
N ALA A 351 26.76 -2.53 -23.98
CA ALA A 351 25.81 -1.45 -24.26
C ALA A 351 26.32 -0.48 -25.35
N THR A 352 27.62 -0.16 -25.32
CA THR A 352 28.31 0.62 -26.38
C THR A 352 28.20 -0.07 -27.74
N PHE A 353 28.53 -1.36 -27.81
CA PHE A 353 28.49 -2.13 -29.05
C PHE A 353 27.06 -2.21 -29.62
N GLU A 354 26.05 -2.37 -28.77
CA GLU A 354 24.65 -2.44 -29.19
C GLU A 354 24.12 -1.09 -29.69
N VAL A 355 24.52 0.04 -29.06
CA VAL A 355 24.21 1.38 -29.60
C VAL A 355 24.90 1.61 -30.95
N GLU A 356 26.18 1.25 -31.09
CA GLU A 356 26.92 1.34 -32.35
C GLU A 356 26.35 0.40 -33.43
N ARG A 357 25.78 -0.75 -33.06
CA ARG A 357 25.07 -1.67 -33.96
C ARG A 357 23.76 -1.05 -34.44
N LEU A 358 22.95 -0.50 -33.54
CA LEU A 358 21.66 0.13 -33.88
C LEU A 358 21.84 1.33 -34.81
N PHE A 359 22.90 2.13 -34.65
CA PHE A 359 23.25 3.16 -35.63
C PHE A 359 23.56 2.53 -37.00
N LYS A 360 24.45 1.54 -37.08
CA LYS A 360 24.80 0.87 -38.35
C LYS A 360 23.61 0.18 -39.04
N THR A 361 22.61 -0.28 -38.29
CA THR A 361 21.42 -0.96 -38.85
C THR A 361 20.28 0.00 -39.21
N HIS A 362 20.19 1.17 -38.56
CA HIS A 362 19.00 2.05 -38.66
C HIS A 362 19.30 3.54 -38.90
N GLU A 363 20.53 3.94 -39.22
CA GLU A 363 20.83 5.32 -39.61
C GLU A 363 20.09 5.73 -40.90
N PRO A 364 19.40 6.89 -40.95
CA PRO A 364 19.28 7.92 -39.91
C PRO A 364 18.24 7.59 -38.82
N LEU A 365 18.71 7.50 -37.56
CA LEU A 365 17.93 7.11 -36.38
C LEU A 365 17.75 8.29 -35.42
N ILE A 366 16.53 8.49 -34.91
CA ILE A 366 16.32 9.28 -33.67
C ILE A 366 16.44 8.34 -32.48
N PHE A 367 17.35 8.65 -31.55
CA PHE A 367 17.59 7.84 -30.36
C PHE A 367 17.54 8.65 -29.07
N LYS A 368 17.29 7.99 -27.95
CA LYS A 368 17.35 8.57 -26.61
C LYS A 368 17.81 7.54 -25.59
N LEU A 369 18.77 7.92 -24.77
CA LEU A 369 19.26 7.12 -23.64
C LEU A 369 18.46 7.47 -22.37
N GLY A 370 18.28 6.50 -21.47
CA GLY A 370 17.50 6.69 -20.24
C GLY A 370 17.72 5.62 -19.17
N TYR A 371 17.36 5.93 -17.92
CA TYR A 371 17.15 4.95 -16.85
C TYR A 371 15.68 4.90 -16.41
N THR A 372 15.19 3.71 -16.03
CA THR A 372 13.81 3.51 -15.54
C THR A 372 13.77 2.48 -14.41
N HIS A 373 12.64 2.40 -13.71
CA HIS A 373 12.36 1.32 -12.77
C HIS A 373 11.48 0.21 -13.35
N ASP A 374 10.68 0.56 -14.36
CA ASP A 374 9.84 -0.38 -15.12
C ASP A 374 9.77 0.12 -16.58
N PRO A 375 10.32 -0.63 -17.56
CA PRO A 375 10.28 -0.25 -18.98
C PRO A 375 8.89 -0.30 -19.61
N ALA A 376 8.04 -1.27 -19.24
CA ALA A 376 6.66 -1.36 -19.74
C ALA A 376 5.82 -0.18 -19.29
N PHE A 377 5.91 0.21 -18.01
CA PHE A 377 5.32 1.43 -17.47
C PHE A 377 5.90 2.67 -18.17
N ARG A 378 7.23 2.76 -18.33
CA ARG A 378 7.87 3.93 -18.96
C ARG A 378 7.54 4.08 -20.45
N TRP A 379 7.19 3.00 -21.14
CA TRP A 379 6.66 3.06 -22.50
C TRP A 379 5.18 3.49 -22.54
N SER A 380 4.35 2.88 -21.70
CA SER A 380 2.88 2.99 -21.76
C SER A 380 2.27 4.17 -20.99
N ASN A 381 3.03 4.86 -20.13
CA ASN A 381 2.52 5.91 -19.24
C ASN A 381 1.74 7.02 -20.00
N ALA A 382 0.55 7.36 -19.50
CA ALA A 382 -0.36 8.32 -20.14
C ALA A 382 0.10 9.79 -20.09
N ILE A 383 1.07 10.14 -19.23
CA ILE A 383 1.53 11.53 -18.99
C ILE A 383 2.90 11.79 -19.63
N TYR A 384 3.79 10.80 -19.64
CA TYR A 384 5.17 10.92 -20.13
C TYR A 384 5.74 9.65 -20.79
N GLY A 385 4.87 8.70 -21.14
CA GLY A 385 5.25 7.44 -21.78
C GLY A 385 5.51 7.59 -23.27
N TYR A 386 6.54 6.91 -23.76
CA TYR A 386 7.03 7.07 -25.13
C TYR A 386 6.03 6.68 -26.22
N LYS A 387 5.05 5.82 -25.91
CA LYS A 387 3.90 5.54 -26.81
C LYS A 387 3.06 6.78 -27.14
N ASN A 388 3.06 7.77 -26.25
CA ASN A 388 2.23 8.98 -26.34
C ASN A 388 3.07 10.27 -26.54
N ASP A 389 4.39 10.13 -26.70
CA ASP A 389 5.33 11.23 -26.92
C ASP A 389 5.21 11.73 -28.38
N PRO A 390 5.10 13.05 -28.64
CA PRO A 390 4.98 13.61 -29.99
C PRO A 390 6.08 13.21 -30.98
N ALA A 391 7.24 12.74 -30.51
CA ALA A 391 8.26 12.16 -31.38
C ALA A 391 7.77 10.92 -32.17
N ARG A 392 6.83 10.14 -31.61
CA ARG A 392 6.38 8.81 -32.11
C ARG A 392 7.48 7.74 -32.08
N TRP A 393 8.01 7.46 -30.89
CA TRP A 393 9.03 6.41 -30.71
C TRP A 393 8.54 5.03 -31.16
N SER A 394 9.36 4.30 -31.92
CA SER A 394 8.97 3.01 -32.51
C SER A 394 9.31 1.80 -31.64
N ASN A 395 10.44 1.85 -30.91
CA ASN A 395 10.98 0.72 -30.15
C ASN A 395 11.69 1.18 -28.87
N MET A 396 11.75 0.28 -27.88
CA MET A 396 12.63 0.36 -26.72
C MET A 396 13.60 -0.84 -26.72
N VAL A 397 14.85 -0.60 -26.31
CA VAL A 397 15.88 -1.62 -26.15
C VAL A 397 16.45 -1.54 -24.74
N VAL A 398 16.26 -2.59 -23.94
CA VAL A 398 16.82 -2.70 -22.59
C VAL A 398 18.22 -3.29 -22.67
N LEU A 399 19.23 -2.45 -22.40
CA LEU A 399 20.66 -2.79 -22.48
C LEU A 399 21.21 -3.39 -21.18
N PHE A 400 20.58 -3.11 -20.04
CA PHE A 400 21.04 -3.56 -18.73
C PHE A 400 19.92 -3.59 -17.70
N VAL A 401 19.97 -4.55 -16.78
CA VAL A 401 19.08 -4.66 -15.62
C VAL A 401 19.94 -4.81 -14.37
N SER A 402 19.58 -4.10 -13.29
CA SER A 402 20.22 -4.21 -11.98
C SER A 402 19.17 -4.25 -10.86
N PRO A 403 19.42 -4.96 -9.75
CA PRO A 403 18.62 -4.83 -8.54
C PRO A 403 18.83 -3.49 -7.81
N GLU A 404 19.81 -2.66 -8.22
CA GLU A 404 20.11 -1.35 -7.63
C GLU A 404 20.07 -0.18 -8.66
N PRO A 405 19.80 1.08 -8.24
CA PRO A 405 19.48 2.18 -9.16
C PRO A 405 20.68 2.88 -9.81
N CYS A 406 21.88 2.70 -9.27
CA CYS A 406 23.01 3.54 -9.60
C CYS A 406 23.82 2.98 -10.76
N GLY A 407 24.05 1.66 -10.83
CA GLY A 407 24.66 1.02 -12.01
C GLY A 407 23.93 1.39 -13.32
N PRO A 408 22.59 1.27 -13.39
CA PRO A 408 21.79 1.77 -14.50
C PRO A 408 21.98 3.26 -14.83
N ALA A 409 21.94 4.15 -13.83
CA ALA A 409 22.11 5.59 -14.04
C ALA A 409 23.54 5.98 -14.45
N MET A 410 24.55 5.23 -14.02
CA MET A 410 25.95 5.44 -14.39
C MET A 410 26.25 4.91 -15.79
N LEU A 411 25.60 3.81 -16.20
CA LEU A 411 25.62 3.34 -17.59
C LEU A 411 24.95 4.35 -18.52
N GLU A 412 23.77 4.85 -18.17
CA GLU A 412 23.08 5.94 -18.87
C GLU A 412 24.02 7.16 -19.04
N ALA A 413 24.62 7.66 -17.96
CA ALA A 413 25.54 8.80 -18.01
C ALA A 413 26.76 8.56 -18.92
N CYS A 414 27.39 7.38 -18.85
CA CYS A 414 28.54 7.03 -19.69
C CYS A 414 28.19 6.93 -21.18
N LEU A 415 26.98 6.45 -21.51
CA LEU A 415 26.51 6.38 -22.90
C LEU A 415 26.12 7.78 -23.42
N ILE A 416 25.52 8.64 -22.57
CA ILE A 416 25.18 10.03 -22.92
C ILE A 416 26.45 10.84 -23.21
N ASP A 417 27.50 10.68 -22.40
CA ASP A 417 28.84 11.24 -22.60
C ASP A 417 29.44 10.77 -23.93
N LYS A 418 29.59 9.44 -24.12
CA LYS A 418 30.23 8.87 -25.32
C LYS A 418 29.52 9.25 -26.63
N PHE A 419 28.18 9.19 -26.67
CA PHE A 419 27.40 9.44 -27.89
C PHE A 419 26.90 10.89 -28.01
N VAL A 420 27.41 11.79 -27.15
CA VAL A 420 27.22 13.25 -27.21
C VAL A 420 25.73 13.65 -27.25
N SER A 421 24.91 12.99 -26.44
CA SER A 421 23.48 13.28 -26.27
C SER A 421 23.27 14.54 -25.42
N ARG A 422 23.69 15.71 -25.95
CA ARG A 422 23.63 16.99 -25.25
C ARG A 422 22.21 17.40 -24.87
N LEU A 423 21.94 17.51 -23.58
CA LEU A 423 21.00 18.53 -23.10
C LEU A 423 21.59 19.91 -23.44
N VAL A 424 20.76 20.80 -23.97
CA VAL A 424 21.15 22.19 -24.23
C VAL A 424 20.28 23.09 -23.36
N ASP A 425 20.87 23.62 -22.30
CA ASP A 425 20.28 24.74 -21.56
C ASP A 425 20.38 26.03 -22.40
N ARG A 426 19.27 26.79 -22.47
CA ARG A 426 19.22 28.20 -22.00
C ARG A 426 17.84 28.84 -22.18
N VAL A 427 17.40 29.50 -21.08
CA VAL A 427 16.87 30.88 -21.05
C VAL A 427 15.68 31.25 -21.98
N VAL A 428 14.50 31.31 -21.34
CA VAL A 428 13.38 32.26 -21.56
C VAL A 428 12.39 32.03 -22.71
N GLU A 429 11.12 32.29 -22.37
CA GLU A 429 9.90 32.49 -23.19
C GLU A 429 9.33 31.38 -24.10
N THR A 430 8.41 30.62 -23.48
CA THR A 430 7.18 30.03 -24.03
C THR A 430 7.24 28.79 -24.93
N SER A 431 6.23 27.92 -24.77
CA SER A 431 5.97 26.68 -25.56
C SER A 431 7.11 25.64 -25.56
N ASN A 432 7.23 24.91 -24.44
CA ASN A 432 8.25 23.86 -24.29
C ASN A 432 7.86 22.53 -24.96
N LEU A 433 8.37 22.27 -26.16
CA LEU A 433 8.64 20.90 -26.63
C LEU A 433 9.82 20.90 -27.61
N VAL A 434 10.92 20.24 -27.24
CA VAL A 434 12.16 20.22 -28.04
C VAL A 434 12.73 18.79 -28.08
N VAL A 435 13.04 18.33 -29.28
CA VAL A 435 13.71 17.05 -29.56
C VAL A 435 15.05 17.36 -30.23
N THR A 436 16.12 16.67 -29.83
CA THR A 436 17.45 16.82 -30.42
C THR A 436 17.57 16.08 -31.75
N GLN A 437 17.85 16.80 -32.83
CA GLN A 437 18.20 16.23 -34.15
C GLN A 437 19.70 16.31 -34.41
N TRP A 438 20.23 15.34 -35.16
CA TRP A 438 21.56 15.44 -35.76
C TRP A 438 21.57 16.39 -36.97
N LYS A 439 22.73 16.97 -37.31
CA LYS A 439 22.86 17.91 -38.43
C LYS A 439 22.72 17.21 -39.79
N LEU A 440 21.59 17.39 -40.46
CA LEU A 440 21.49 17.18 -41.91
C LEU A 440 22.41 18.17 -42.67
N PRO A 441 23.01 17.77 -43.81
CA PRO A 441 23.79 18.66 -44.66
C PRO A 441 22.99 19.88 -45.16
N ARG A 442 23.70 20.98 -45.43
CA ARG A 442 23.14 22.33 -45.64
C ARG A 442 22.20 22.50 -46.86
N VAL A 443 22.08 21.48 -47.71
CA VAL A 443 21.44 21.53 -49.05
C VAL A 443 19.92 21.33 -49.02
N LEU A 444 19.35 20.73 -47.96
CA LEU A 444 17.92 20.35 -47.91
C LEU A 444 17.04 21.31 -47.08
N ARG A 445 17.46 22.56 -46.88
CA ARG A 445 16.72 23.53 -46.03
C ARG A 445 15.63 24.32 -46.77
N GLU A 446 15.59 24.26 -48.10
CA GLU A 446 14.64 25.03 -48.93
C GLU A 446 13.62 24.12 -49.65
N ARG A 447 12.55 23.73 -48.94
CA ARG A 447 11.20 23.44 -49.45
C ARG A 447 10.25 23.02 -48.31
N SER A 448 9.20 23.83 -48.09
CA SER A 448 7.94 23.49 -47.41
C SER A 448 8.03 22.46 -46.26
N GLY A 449 8.35 22.93 -45.06
CA GLY A 449 8.43 22.10 -43.86
C GLY A 449 7.06 21.70 -43.31
N GLU A 450 6.49 20.57 -43.79
CA GLU A 450 5.43 19.85 -43.06
C GLU A 450 5.30 18.36 -43.45
N ARG A 451 5.71 17.94 -44.66
CA ARG A 451 5.52 16.56 -45.18
C ARG A 451 6.75 15.65 -45.17
N VAL A 452 7.79 15.98 -44.39
CA VAL A 452 9.10 15.29 -44.45
C VAL A 452 9.29 14.22 -43.37
N LEU A 453 8.53 14.28 -42.26
CA LEU A 453 8.72 13.38 -41.11
C LEU A 453 8.19 11.94 -41.31
N GLU A 454 7.24 11.71 -42.22
CA GLU A 454 6.64 10.38 -42.43
C GLU A 454 7.55 9.37 -43.15
N LYS A 455 8.76 9.78 -43.58
CA LYS A 455 9.71 8.93 -44.33
C LYS A 455 10.91 8.40 -43.54
N PHE A 456 11.02 8.71 -42.25
CA PHE A 456 12.13 8.22 -41.41
C PHE A 456 11.73 6.97 -40.63
N GLY A 457 12.23 5.81 -41.08
CA GLY A 457 11.95 4.52 -40.49
C GLY A 457 12.77 4.27 -39.22
N LEU A 458 12.06 3.97 -38.13
CA LEU A 458 12.55 3.73 -36.76
C LEU A 458 13.01 4.95 -35.95
N GLN A 459 12.68 4.85 -34.66
CA GLN A 459 13.17 5.66 -33.55
C GLN A 459 13.30 4.75 -32.32
N ALA A 460 14.43 4.77 -31.62
CA ALA A 460 14.76 3.77 -30.60
C ALA A 460 15.13 4.40 -29.24
N VAL A 461 14.51 3.94 -28.17
CA VAL A 461 14.80 4.40 -26.80
C VAL A 461 15.58 3.33 -26.03
N LEU A 462 16.74 3.69 -25.49
CA LEU A 462 17.75 2.78 -24.97
C LEU A 462 17.81 2.90 -23.44
N PHE A 463 17.53 1.79 -22.73
CA PHE A 463 17.27 1.82 -21.28
C PHE A 463 18.14 0.91 -20.44
N ALA A 464 18.40 1.37 -19.22
CA ALA A 464 18.82 0.54 -18.09
C ALA A 464 17.74 0.54 -16.97
N VAL A 465 17.55 -0.59 -16.29
CA VAL A 465 16.39 -0.84 -15.40
C VAL A 465 16.80 -1.13 -13.95
N CYS A 466 16.05 -0.58 -12.96
CA CYS A 466 16.24 -0.83 -11.52
C CYS A 466 14.94 -1.15 -10.74
N ILE A 467 14.99 -2.18 -9.89
CA ILE A 467 13.80 -2.67 -9.17
C ILE A 467 13.58 -2.01 -7.78
N HIS A 468 14.51 -1.22 -7.22
CA HIS A 468 14.42 -0.72 -5.82
C HIS A 468 14.73 0.77 -5.56
N VAL A 469 13.81 1.43 -4.84
CA VAL A 469 13.69 2.91 -4.68
C VAL A 469 14.43 3.49 -3.45
N CYS A 470 15.17 2.69 -2.69
CA CYS A 470 16.04 3.19 -1.60
C CYS A 470 17.18 2.20 -1.30
N ALA A 471 18.38 2.72 -1.00
CA ALA A 471 19.55 1.93 -0.60
C ALA A 471 19.78 1.90 0.93
N THR A 472 20.38 0.83 1.43
CA THR A 472 21.08 0.81 2.74
C THR A 472 22.45 1.48 2.59
N ALA A 473 23.12 1.91 3.66
CA ALA A 473 24.45 2.50 3.51
C ALA A 473 25.45 1.49 2.90
N ARG A 474 25.38 0.20 3.27
CA ARG A 474 26.18 -0.86 2.62
C ARG A 474 25.95 -0.94 1.11
N SER A 475 24.69 -0.85 0.66
CA SER A 475 24.35 -0.84 -0.76
C SER A 475 24.93 0.38 -1.47
N ALA A 476 24.85 1.58 -0.87
CA ALA A 476 25.47 2.80 -1.41
C ALA A 476 27.01 2.74 -1.46
N ILE A 477 27.66 2.11 -0.46
CA ILE A 477 29.11 1.90 -0.43
C ILE A 477 29.55 0.89 -1.50
N ARG A 478 28.88 -0.28 -1.60
CA ARG A 478 29.16 -1.28 -2.64
C ARG A 478 28.99 -0.69 -4.03
N THR A 479 27.92 0.07 -4.24
CA THR A 479 27.70 0.88 -5.44
C THR A 479 28.91 1.76 -5.70
N ALA A 480 29.27 2.64 -4.74
CA ALA A 480 30.38 3.59 -4.89
C ALA A 480 31.70 2.90 -5.30
N ARG A 481 32.02 1.73 -4.72
CA ARG A 481 33.19 0.93 -5.10
C ARG A 481 33.12 0.42 -6.54
N ASN A 482 31.95 -0.04 -6.98
CA ASN A 482 31.76 -0.46 -8.37
C ASN A 482 32.00 0.73 -9.31
N VAL A 483 31.36 1.89 -9.07
CA VAL A 483 31.60 3.09 -9.91
C VAL A 483 33.09 3.43 -10.01
N VAL A 484 33.80 3.46 -8.88
CA VAL A 484 35.24 3.76 -8.84
C VAL A 484 36.07 2.74 -9.62
N LYS A 485 35.68 1.46 -9.62
CA LYS A 485 36.29 0.38 -10.39
C LYS A 485 36.00 0.50 -11.89
N ASP A 486 34.81 0.98 -12.26
CA ASP A 486 34.33 0.99 -13.64
C ASP A 486 34.63 2.30 -14.40
N VAL A 487 34.61 3.48 -13.75
CA VAL A 487 35.02 4.77 -14.37
C VAL A 487 36.51 5.08 -14.20
N GLY A 488 37.20 4.32 -13.35
CA GLY A 488 38.61 4.52 -13.00
C GLY A 488 38.84 5.61 -11.95
N LEU A 489 39.98 5.52 -11.25
CA LEU A 489 40.31 6.39 -10.13
C LEU A 489 40.33 7.88 -10.48
N GLU A 490 40.72 8.25 -11.70
CA GLU A 490 40.84 9.65 -12.11
C GLU A 490 39.48 10.31 -12.37
N LYS A 491 38.62 9.70 -13.20
CA LYS A 491 37.25 10.21 -13.38
C LYS A 491 36.48 10.23 -12.06
N ALA A 492 36.73 9.26 -11.18
CA ALA A 492 36.13 9.22 -9.85
C ALA A 492 36.63 10.31 -8.88
N ARG A 493 37.75 11.00 -9.15
CA ARG A 493 38.16 12.22 -8.41
C ARG A 493 37.29 13.42 -8.78
N GLY A 494 36.81 13.49 -10.02
CA GLY A 494 35.92 14.56 -10.49
C GLY A 494 34.48 14.48 -9.96
N ILE A 495 34.09 13.35 -9.35
CA ILE A 495 32.72 13.15 -8.83
C ILE A 495 32.74 13.35 -7.31
N GLY A 496 32.22 14.50 -6.87
CA GLY A 496 32.21 14.94 -5.47
C GLY A 496 31.72 13.85 -4.50
N GLY A 497 32.54 13.52 -3.50
CA GLY A 497 32.21 12.55 -2.46
C GLY A 497 32.26 11.06 -2.85
N LEU A 498 32.35 10.71 -4.14
CA LEU A 498 32.28 9.31 -4.60
C LEU A 498 33.44 8.44 -4.10
N LEU A 499 34.69 8.88 -4.30
CA LEU A 499 35.88 8.17 -3.81
C LEU A 499 35.89 8.01 -2.27
N PRO A 500 35.59 9.05 -1.47
CA PRO A 500 35.37 8.90 -0.04
C PRO A 500 34.29 7.86 0.32
N LEU A 501 33.16 7.82 -0.39
CA LEU A 501 32.07 6.88 -0.12
C LEU A 501 32.47 5.43 -0.42
N ALA A 502 33.19 5.19 -1.51
CA ALA A 502 33.72 3.87 -1.87
C ALA A 502 34.70 3.31 -0.81
N ARG A 503 35.51 4.18 -0.21
CA ARG A 503 36.54 3.84 0.80
C ARG A 503 35.96 3.49 2.18
N ILE A 504 34.68 3.74 2.45
CA ILE A 504 34.06 3.42 3.74
C ILE A 504 33.91 1.89 3.92
N SER A 505 34.08 1.42 5.17
CA SER A 505 33.86 0.01 5.53
C SER A 505 32.36 -0.33 5.65
N GLU A 506 31.97 -1.53 5.24
CA GLU A 506 30.57 -1.98 5.36
C GLU A 506 30.15 -2.25 6.81
N ASN A 507 31.10 -2.59 7.67
CA ASN A 507 30.86 -2.95 9.07
C ASN A 507 30.28 -1.77 9.85
N HIS A 508 30.81 -0.57 9.60
CA HIS A 508 30.38 0.69 10.23
C HIS A 508 29.61 1.62 9.26
N SER A 509 29.15 1.06 8.15
CA SER A 509 28.52 1.74 6.99
C SER A 509 27.60 2.92 7.32
N GLU A 510 26.61 2.77 8.20
CA GLU A 510 25.68 3.87 8.54
C GLU A 510 26.38 5.04 9.26
N ARG A 511 27.25 4.76 10.24
CA ARG A 511 28.00 5.78 11.02
C ARG A 511 28.96 6.55 10.10
N ASP A 512 29.71 5.82 9.30
CA ASP A 512 30.78 6.36 8.49
C ASP A 512 30.22 7.10 7.26
N SER A 513 29.13 6.60 6.67
CA SER A 513 28.40 7.31 5.60
C SER A 513 27.73 8.57 6.12
N HIS A 514 27.15 8.55 7.33
CA HIS A 514 26.64 9.78 7.96
C HIS A 514 27.77 10.80 8.20
N SER A 515 28.93 10.36 8.70
CA SER A 515 30.10 11.21 8.89
C SER A 515 30.56 11.87 7.57
N LEU A 516 30.62 11.11 6.46
CA LEU A 516 30.92 11.65 5.15
C LEU A 516 29.82 12.61 4.64
N LEU A 517 28.60 12.12 4.47
CA LEU A 517 27.51 12.85 3.82
C LEU A 517 27.14 14.10 4.60
N SER A 518 27.03 14.01 5.93
CA SER A 518 26.53 15.11 6.77
C SER A 518 27.65 16.00 7.31
N LYS A 519 28.80 15.47 7.75
CA LYS A 519 29.87 16.30 8.34
C LYS A 519 30.91 16.80 7.34
N LYS A 520 31.21 16.05 6.27
CA LYS A 520 32.22 16.44 5.27
C LYS A 520 31.62 17.09 4.02
N LEU A 521 30.46 16.60 3.56
CA LEU A 521 29.81 17.08 2.33
C LEU A 521 28.60 18.01 2.58
N GLY A 522 28.16 18.18 3.83
CA GLY A 522 27.06 19.09 4.19
C GLY A 522 25.65 18.65 3.72
N LEU A 523 25.48 17.43 3.21
CA LEU A 523 24.26 16.91 2.57
C LEU A 523 23.17 16.51 3.59
N ALA A 524 23.01 17.28 4.66
CA ALA A 524 21.97 17.15 5.67
C ALA A 524 21.66 18.52 6.27
N LEU A 525 20.42 18.75 6.71
CA LEU A 525 20.11 19.98 7.45
C LEU A 525 20.95 20.03 8.74
N PRO A 526 21.66 21.14 9.03
CA PRO A 526 22.57 21.29 10.17
C PRO A 526 21.81 21.57 11.48
N ILE A 527 20.86 20.69 11.80
CA ILE A 527 20.05 20.70 13.02
C ILE A 527 20.67 19.66 13.97
N PRO A 528 21.05 20.02 15.20
CA PRO A 528 21.60 19.06 16.16
C PRO A 528 20.54 18.03 16.57
N LEU A 529 21.01 16.84 16.96
CA LEU A 529 20.19 15.94 17.76
C LEU A 529 20.31 16.37 19.22
N SER A 530 19.17 16.62 19.85
CA SER A 530 19.04 16.89 21.29
C SER A 530 18.71 15.56 22.00
N GLU A 531 18.94 15.46 23.32
CA GLU A 531 18.37 14.35 24.11
C GLU A 531 16.99 14.71 24.66
N THR A 532 16.21 13.70 25.07
CA THR A 532 15.10 13.93 25.99
C THR A 532 15.62 14.35 27.35
N PRO A 533 15.08 15.44 27.95
CA PRO A 533 15.19 15.62 29.39
C PRO A 533 14.44 14.45 30.04
N SER A 534 15.12 13.75 30.95
CA SER A 534 14.52 12.75 31.83
C SER A 534 14.78 13.20 33.24
N GLU A 535 13.72 13.24 34.03
CA GLU A 535 13.82 13.23 35.49
C GLU A 535 14.37 11.86 35.94
N GLU A 536 15.05 11.85 37.07
CA GLU A 536 15.51 10.64 37.76
C GLU A 536 14.42 10.23 38.74
N ASN A 537 13.95 8.99 38.63
CA ASN A 537 13.00 8.39 39.56
C ASN A 537 13.61 7.09 40.09
N ASP A 538 13.71 6.98 41.41
CA ASP A 538 13.86 5.77 42.22
C ASP A 538 14.54 4.57 41.53
N GLY A 539 15.88 4.62 41.47
CA GLY A 539 16.73 3.44 41.24
C GLY A 539 17.03 3.06 39.78
N GLU A 540 16.24 3.49 38.79
CA GLU A 540 16.58 3.24 37.38
C GLU A 540 17.32 4.43 36.73
N PRO A 541 18.48 4.22 36.08
CA PRO A 541 19.19 5.29 35.38
C PRO A 541 18.37 5.81 34.18
N PRO A 542 18.35 7.13 33.93
CA PRO A 542 17.49 7.76 32.93
C PRO A 542 17.83 7.30 31.49
N LYS A 543 16.97 6.46 30.92
CA LYS A 543 17.06 5.91 29.55
C LYS A 543 16.72 6.99 28.49
N ARG A 544 17.60 7.99 28.36
CA ARG A 544 17.46 9.10 27.38
C ARG A 544 17.51 8.60 25.94
N PHE A 545 16.83 9.30 25.04
CA PHE A 545 16.91 9.05 23.60
C PHE A 545 17.05 10.34 22.78
N GLN A 546 17.57 10.17 21.57
CA GLN A 546 17.90 11.25 20.64
C GLN A 546 16.64 11.76 19.93
N ARG A 547 16.47 13.08 19.87
CA ARG A 547 15.32 13.82 19.31
C ARG A 547 15.79 15.02 18.48
N LEU A 548 14.86 15.75 17.87
CA LEU A 548 15.08 17.04 17.21
C LEU A 548 14.25 18.10 17.94
N SER A 549 14.85 18.95 18.78
CA SER A 549 14.08 19.98 19.47
C SER A 549 13.33 20.91 18.50
N MET A 550 12.10 21.30 18.85
CA MET A 550 11.39 22.35 18.13
C MET A 550 12.14 23.68 18.22
N VAL A 551 12.88 23.92 19.32
CA VAL A 551 13.74 25.10 19.48
C VAL A 551 14.90 25.06 18.48
N ASP A 552 15.50 23.89 18.25
CA ASP A 552 16.57 23.72 17.25
C ASP A 552 16.07 23.86 15.81
N TRP A 553 14.83 23.43 15.52
CA TRP A 553 14.15 23.76 14.26
C TRP A 553 13.93 25.26 14.07
N VAL A 554 13.46 25.97 15.10
CA VAL A 554 13.26 27.44 15.02
C VAL A 554 14.60 28.17 14.89
N ARG A 555 15.63 27.80 15.66
CA ARG A 555 17.00 28.32 15.50
C ARG A 555 17.50 28.13 14.07
N TYR A 556 17.24 26.97 13.46
CA TYR A 556 17.56 26.73 12.04
C TYR A 556 16.76 27.65 11.11
N PHE A 557 15.45 27.83 11.32
CA PHE A 557 14.63 28.72 10.50
C PHE A 557 15.08 30.19 10.57
N CYS A 558 15.43 30.71 11.75
CA CYS A 558 15.95 32.07 11.90
C CYS A 558 17.33 32.20 11.24
N LYS A 559 18.29 31.34 11.61
CA LYS A 559 19.69 31.36 11.14
C LYS A 559 19.82 31.27 9.60
N HIS A 560 18.92 30.57 8.93
CA HIS A 560 18.96 30.35 7.48
C HIS A 560 17.88 31.13 6.70
N ASN A 561 17.18 32.10 7.34
CA ASN A 561 16.15 32.93 6.70
C ASN A 561 14.99 32.10 6.08
N HIS A 562 14.52 31.10 6.81
CA HIS A 562 13.48 30.16 6.39
C HIS A 562 12.16 30.32 7.16
N TRP A 563 12.01 31.36 7.99
CA TRP A 563 10.77 31.69 8.70
C TRP A 563 9.54 31.76 7.77
N HIS A 564 9.76 32.26 6.55
CA HIS A 564 8.80 32.32 5.44
C HIS A 564 8.11 30.99 5.10
N VAL A 565 8.71 29.84 5.43
CA VAL A 565 8.11 28.51 5.24
C VAL A 565 6.91 28.34 6.18
N LEU A 566 6.97 28.87 7.41
CA LEU A 566 5.85 28.86 8.36
C LEU A 566 4.73 29.81 7.93
N ALA A 567 5.07 30.97 7.34
CA ALA A 567 4.10 31.91 6.77
C ALA A 567 3.46 31.42 5.44
N GLY A 568 3.78 30.20 4.99
CA GLY A 568 3.25 29.61 3.76
C GLY A 568 3.82 30.16 2.46
N LEU A 569 4.92 30.93 2.52
CA LEU A 569 5.57 31.51 1.34
C LEU A 569 6.54 30.51 0.67
N ARG A 570 7.04 30.90 -0.51
CA ARG A 570 8.06 30.15 -1.30
C ARG A 570 9.44 30.82 -1.32
N LYS A 571 9.54 32.05 -0.82
CA LYS A 571 10.77 32.86 -0.71
C LYS A 571 10.65 33.73 0.56
N PRO A 572 11.77 34.20 1.14
CA PRO A 572 11.76 35.16 2.24
C PRO A 572 11.16 36.52 1.83
N ASP A 573 10.39 37.14 2.72
CA ASP A 573 9.72 38.42 2.57
C ASP A 573 9.28 38.92 3.97
N LYS A 574 10.24 39.34 4.83
CA LYS A 574 10.00 39.64 6.27
C LYS A 574 8.75 40.50 6.50
N VAL A 575 8.59 41.59 5.73
CA VAL A 575 7.47 42.53 5.81
C VAL A 575 6.11 41.88 5.52
N ARG A 576 6.09 40.89 4.61
CA ARG A 576 4.87 40.14 4.28
C ARG A 576 4.60 39.01 5.25
N GLU A 577 5.64 38.34 5.74
CA GLU A 577 5.52 37.33 6.80
C GLU A 577 4.88 37.94 8.05
N GLU A 578 5.33 39.13 8.45
CA GLU A 578 4.79 39.88 9.58
C GLU A 578 3.34 40.31 9.38
N LYS A 579 3.00 40.84 8.19
CA LYS A 579 1.61 41.20 7.85
C LYS A 579 0.69 39.98 7.71
N ILE A 580 1.21 38.80 7.34
CA ILE A 580 0.45 37.55 7.32
C ILE A 580 0.16 37.07 8.74
N TRP A 581 1.15 37.06 9.64
CA TRP A 581 0.93 36.62 11.03
C TRP A 581 0.04 37.58 11.80
N LYS A 582 0.24 38.90 11.70
CA LYS A 582 -0.66 39.90 12.27
C LYS A 582 -2.12 39.68 11.82
N ALA A 583 -2.36 39.60 10.52
CA ALA A 583 -3.70 39.38 9.97
C ALA A 583 -4.30 37.99 10.29
N TRP A 584 -3.47 37.01 10.68
CA TRP A 584 -3.93 35.71 11.18
C TRP A 584 -4.34 35.80 12.66
N TRP A 585 -3.51 36.42 13.51
CA TRP A 585 -3.81 36.62 14.94
C TRP A 585 -5.00 37.55 15.18
N GLU A 586 -5.18 38.60 14.38
CA GLU A 586 -6.37 39.46 14.41
C GLU A 586 -7.67 38.65 14.24
N ARG A 587 -7.67 37.67 13.33
CA ARG A 587 -8.82 36.77 13.09
C ARG A 587 -8.95 35.71 14.18
N TYR A 588 -7.83 35.18 14.68
CA TYR A 588 -7.83 34.22 15.77
C TYR A 588 -8.33 34.85 17.09
N ARG A 589 -8.09 36.15 17.34
CA ARG A 589 -8.62 36.89 18.50
C ARG A 589 -10.15 36.99 18.48
N ILE A 590 -10.79 37.00 17.30
CA ILE A 590 -12.25 36.94 17.16
C ILE A 590 -12.79 35.51 17.34
N HIS A 591 -11.97 34.49 17.03
CA HIS A 591 -12.35 33.10 17.23
C HIS A 591 -12.21 32.64 18.69
N GLU A 592 -11.13 33.06 19.34
CA GLU A 592 -10.63 32.54 20.61
C GLU A 592 -10.07 33.69 21.49
N PRO A 593 -10.89 34.67 21.90
CA PRO A 593 -10.42 35.89 22.57
C PRO A 593 -9.71 35.62 23.90
N SER A 594 -10.04 34.52 24.58
CA SER A 594 -9.46 34.10 25.87
C SER A 594 -8.11 33.35 25.75
N HIS A 595 -7.49 33.29 24.56
CA HIS A 595 -6.19 32.65 24.40
C HIS A 595 -5.09 33.42 25.17
N PRO A 596 -4.30 32.78 26.07
CA PRO A 596 -3.30 33.47 26.91
C PRO A 596 -2.27 34.31 26.15
N ILE A 597 -1.96 33.91 24.91
CA ILE A 597 -1.10 34.65 23.98
C ILE A 597 -1.53 36.12 23.79
N PHE A 598 -2.82 36.42 23.88
CA PHE A 598 -3.31 37.79 23.71
C PHE A 598 -2.97 38.66 24.91
N ALA A 599 -3.16 38.15 26.14
CA ALA A 599 -2.68 38.83 27.35
C ALA A 599 -1.14 39.00 27.34
N ALA A 600 -0.39 38.02 26.83
CA ALA A 600 1.06 38.13 26.67
C ALA A 600 1.48 39.20 25.65
N ALA A 601 0.76 39.32 24.53
CA ALA A 601 1.00 40.32 23.50
C ALA A 601 0.59 41.73 23.93
N ASP A 602 -0.58 41.88 24.54
CA ASP A 602 -1.08 43.17 25.03
C ASP A 602 -0.22 43.68 26.21
N ALA A 603 0.44 42.78 26.96
CA ALA A 603 1.48 43.09 27.94
C ALA A 603 2.90 43.28 27.34
N ASN A 604 3.03 43.39 26.01
CA ASN A 604 4.29 43.56 25.25
C ASN A 604 5.38 42.50 25.51
N LYS A 605 5.02 41.29 25.97
CA LYS A 605 5.97 40.20 26.19
C LYS A 605 6.38 39.47 24.90
N ILE A 606 5.54 39.56 23.87
CA ILE A 606 5.71 38.92 22.55
C ILE A 606 5.13 39.81 21.45
N ASP A 607 5.67 39.70 20.22
CA ASP A 607 5.12 40.39 19.04
C ASP A 607 4.36 39.40 18.12
N LEU A 608 3.03 39.57 18.02
CA LEU A 608 2.17 38.73 17.17
C LEU A 608 2.52 38.80 15.67
N CYS A 609 3.19 39.85 15.20
CA CYS A 609 3.72 39.90 13.83
C CYS A 609 4.86 38.86 13.64
N LYS A 610 5.53 38.48 14.73
CA LYS A 610 6.70 37.60 14.75
C LYS A 610 6.40 36.22 15.36
N THR A 611 5.15 35.95 15.77
CA THR A 611 4.72 34.68 16.35
C THR A 611 4.04 33.77 15.33
N ALA A 612 4.60 32.59 15.08
CA ALA A 612 4.01 31.59 14.19
C ALA A 612 3.06 30.64 14.93
N GLY A 613 1.82 30.51 14.44
CA GLY A 613 0.86 29.51 14.91
C GLY A 613 1.12 28.13 14.28
N VAL A 614 1.35 27.11 15.13
CA VAL A 614 1.65 25.73 14.70
C VAL A 614 0.75 24.69 15.36
N LEU A 615 0.79 23.47 14.81
CA LEU A 615 0.08 22.29 15.25
C LEU A 615 1.10 21.17 15.55
N LEU A 616 0.90 20.43 16.64
CA LEU A 616 1.65 19.22 16.97
C LEU A 616 0.92 18.01 16.38
N HIS A 617 1.65 17.07 15.77
CA HIS A 617 1.11 15.91 15.06
C HIS A 617 1.85 14.62 15.45
N GLY A 618 1.09 13.60 15.86
CA GLY A 618 1.59 12.25 16.11
C GLY A 618 0.73 11.15 15.48
N ASP A 619 1.38 10.04 15.09
CA ASP A 619 0.77 8.87 14.42
C ASP A 619 1.74 7.66 14.44
N GLU A 620 1.25 6.43 14.21
CA GLU A 620 2.00 5.18 14.21
C GLU A 620 2.19 4.57 12.80
N GLY A 621 3.33 4.85 12.16
CA GLY A 621 3.68 4.19 10.90
C GLY A 621 4.18 2.75 11.09
N ARG A 622 4.17 1.95 10.01
CA ARG A 622 4.68 0.56 10.06
C ARG A 622 6.20 0.48 9.91
N GLY A 623 6.92 0.09 10.95
CA GLY A 623 8.37 -0.08 11.01
C GLY A 623 8.88 -1.48 10.64
N ARG A 624 10.02 -1.88 11.24
CA ARG A 624 10.67 -3.20 11.02
C ARG A 624 9.77 -4.33 11.53
N ARG A 625 9.78 -5.49 10.85
CA ARG A 625 8.87 -6.64 11.11
C ARG A 625 7.35 -6.27 11.11
N ARG A 626 6.96 -5.17 10.47
CA ARG A 626 5.59 -4.58 10.49
C ARG A 626 5.11 -4.07 11.87
N ALA A 627 5.97 -4.04 12.89
CA ALA A 627 5.64 -3.44 14.18
C ALA A 627 5.40 -1.93 14.05
N ALA A 628 4.68 -1.34 15.01
CA ALA A 628 4.45 0.11 15.04
C ALA A 628 5.75 0.91 15.22
N PHE A 629 5.75 2.12 14.66
CA PHE A 629 6.84 3.08 14.69
C PHE A 629 6.24 4.48 14.76
N PHE A 630 6.11 4.98 15.99
CA PHE A 630 5.57 6.28 16.31
C PHE A 630 6.46 7.41 15.76
N ILE A 631 5.83 8.46 15.24
CA ILE A 631 6.48 9.67 14.73
C ILE A 631 5.74 10.88 15.29
N LEU A 632 6.46 11.73 16.02
CA LEU A 632 5.99 13.02 16.52
C LEU A 632 6.63 14.15 15.71
N SER A 633 5.81 15.11 15.31
CA SER A 633 6.15 16.18 14.36
C SER A 633 5.33 17.44 14.60
N PHE A 634 5.72 18.58 14.03
CA PHE A 634 4.92 19.80 14.08
C PHE A 634 4.88 20.50 12.70
N HIS A 635 3.91 21.39 12.50
CA HIS A 635 3.82 22.22 11.31
C HIS A 635 3.00 23.49 11.50
N SER A 636 3.26 24.51 10.67
CA SER A 636 2.38 25.69 10.60
C SER A 636 0.95 25.32 10.19
N ILE A 637 -0.01 26.07 10.73
CA ILE A 637 -1.42 26.05 10.31
C ILE A 637 -1.60 26.73 8.93
N ILE A 638 -0.69 27.64 8.57
CA ILE A 638 -0.63 28.31 7.27
C ILE A 638 0.32 27.52 6.35
N GLY A 639 0.04 27.50 5.05
CA GLY A 639 0.92 26.94 4.03
C GLY A 639 0.63 27.49 2.63
N ARG A 640 1.04 26.72 1.62
CA ARG A 640 1.12 27.16 0.21
C ARG A 640 -0.17 26.95 -0.60
N GLY A 641 -1.26 26.55 0.07
CA GLY A 641 -2.57 26.26 -0.51
C GLY A 641 -2.79 24.78 -0.83
N THR A 642 -3.87 24.53 -1.57
CA THR A 642 -4.26 23.25 -2.18
C THR A 642 -3.97 23.29 -3.67
N LEU A 643 -4.03 22.14 -4.38
CA LEU A 643 -3.88 22.13 -5.84
C LEU A 643 -5.04 22.85 -6.56
N GLN A 644 -6.28 22.70 -6.07
CA GLN A 644 -7.46 23.38 -6.61
C GLN A 644 -7.38 24.91 -6.43
N SER A 645 -6.96 25.40 -5.26
CA SER A 645 -6.76 26.83 -4.96
C SER A 645 -5.53 27.45 -5.68
N LEU A 646 -4.87 26.69 -6.56
CA LEU A 646 -3.77 27.12 -7.42
C LEU A 646 -4.08 27.04 -8.94
N GLY A 647 -5.19 26.42 -9.36
CA GLY A 647 -5.44 26.21 -10.80
C GLY A 647 -6.89 25.92 -11.22
N LYS A 648 -7.41 26.76 -12.13
CA LYS A 648 -8.59 26.57 -13.00
C LYS A 648 -9.98 26.37 -12.36
N THR A 649 -10.14 25.88 -11.12
CA THR A 649 -11.47 25.50 -10.57
C THR A 649 -12.27 26.60 -9.86
N ASN A 650 -11.79 27.85 -9.80
CA ASN A 650 -12.52 28.96 -9.15
C ASN A 650 -13.89 29.33 -9.78
N LYS A 651 -14.31 28.70 -10.88
CA LYS A 651 -15.61 28.93 -11.54
C LYS A 651 -16.83 28.50 -10.73
N VAL A 652 -16.69 27.67 -9.69
CA VAL A 652 -17.82 27.07 -8.95
C VAL A 652 -18.52 28.04 -7.98
N LEU A 653 -17.85 29.15 -7.60
CA LEU A 653 -18.37 30.11 -6.61
C LEU A 653 -18.44 31.58 -7.10
N HIS A 654 -17.75 31.94 -8.17
CA HIS A 654 -17.78 33.31 -8.70
C HIS A 654 -18.16 33.35 -10.18
N SER A 655 -19.34 33.94 -10.45
CA SER A 655 -19.71 34.39 -11.78
C SER A 655 -18.80 35.55 -12.24
N SER A 656 -18.37 35.48 -13.50
CA SER A 656 -18.02 36.61 -14.37
C SER A 656 -17.49 37.90 -13.71
N THR A 657 -16.38 37.81 -12.97
CA THR A 657 -15.69 38.99 -12.41
C THR A 657 -14.22 39.05 -12.86
N LYS A 658 -13.71 40.28 -13.00
CA LYS A 658 -12.42 40.60 -13.66
C LYS A 658 -11.23 39.90 -12.96
N LYS A 659 -10.10 39.74 -13.68
CA LYS A 659 -8.83 39.16 -13.17
C LYS A 659 -8.39 39.87 -11.86
N THR A 660 -8.79 39.34 -10.70
CA THR A 660 -8.45 39.93 -9.40
C THR A 660 -6.96 39.75 -9.11
N ARG A 661 -6.31 40.85 -8.73
CA ARG A 661 -4.89 40.87 -8.33
C ARG A 661 -4.73 39.93 -7.13
N LYS A 662 -3.82 38.94 -7.22
CA LYS A 662 -3.66 37.89 -6.19
C LYS A 662 -3.54 38.52 -4.80
N PRO A 663 -4.37 38.14 -3.81
CA PRO A 663 -4.39 38.80 -2.51
C PRO A 663 -3.02 38.72 -1.82
N TYR A 664 -2.53 39.87 -1.35
CA TYR A 664 -1.20 40.00 -0.78
C TYR A 664 -1.04 39.11 0.48
N LEU A 665 -2.06 39.09 1.35
CA LEU A 665 -2.10 38.31 2.60
C LEU A 665 -2.89 36.99 2.46
N LYS A 666 -2.59 36.16 1.45
CA LYS A 666 -3.31 34.89 1.21
C LYS A 666 -2.94 33.79 2.21
N MET A 667 -3.58 33.80 3.38
CA MET A 667 -3.56 32.68 4.35
C MET A 667 -4.16 31.41 3.73
N SER A 668 -3.31 30.53 3.23
CA SER A 668 -3.71 29.34 2.46
C SER A 668 -3.44 28.05 3.25
N LEU A 669 -4.20 26.99 3.00
CA LEU A 669 -4.06 25.70 3.71
C LEU A 669 -2.67 25.05 3.48
N ASN A 670 -2.22 24.20 4.40
CA ASN A 670 -0.88 23.60 4.36
C ASN A 670 -0.81 22.23 3.66
N PHE A 671 -1.24 22.20 2.38
CA PHE A 671 -1.25 20.98 1.53
C PHE A 671 -0.16 20.95 0.44
N VAL A 672 0.22 22.10 -0.12
CA VAL A 672 1.15 22.17 -1.26
C VAL A 672 2.62 22.18 -0.81
N GLY A 673 3.30 21.08 -1.06
CA GLY A 673 4.73 20.87 -0.80
C GLY A 673 5.06 19.39 -0.74
N HIS A 674 6.35 19.06 -0.65
CA HIS A 674 6.75 17.73 -0.20
C HIS A 674 6.72 17.72 1.34
N SER A 675 6.21 16.67 1.98
CA SER A 675 6.07 16.56 3.46
C SER A 675 7.31 17.04 4.23
N TYR A 676 8.50 16.56 3.87
CA TYR A 676 9.81 17.02 4.39
C TYR A 676 10.11 18.54 4.29
N THR A 677 9.29 19.34 3.61
CA THR A 677 9.43 20.81 3.48
C THR A 677 8.36 21.60 4.23
N ASN A 678 7.37 20.93 4.84
CA ASN A 678 6.25 21.57 5.56
C ASN A 678 5.68 20.73 6.73
N ARG A 679 6.36 19.65 7.14
CA ARG A 679 6.11 18.84 8.33
C ARG A 679 7.46 18.50 8.97
N PHE A 680 7.66 18.86 10.24
CA PHE A 680 8.98 18.83 10.89
C PHE A 680 8.99 17.85 12.06
N ILE A 681 9.74 16.76 11.95
CA ILE A 681 9.84 15.74 13.01
C ILE A 681 10.55 16.31 14.23
N THR A 682 10.00 16.03 15.42
CA THR A 682 10.64 16.26 16.73
C THR A 682 11.09 14.95 17.39
N ALA A 683 10.33 13.84 17.28
CA ALA A 683 10.74 12.54 17.82
C ALA A 683 10.27 11.36 16.96
N VAL A 684 10.95 10.23 17.07
CA VAL A 684 10.52 8.94 16.49
C VAL A 684 10.83 7.80 17.45
N LEU A 685 9.95 6.81 17.58
CA LEU A 685 10.13 5.67 18.49
C LEU A 685 9.70 4.35 17.83
N PRO A 686 10.48 3.25 17.97
CA PRO A 686 9.99 1.91 17.66
C PRO A 686 9.04 1.42 18.76
N ARG A 687 8.05 0.57 18.45
CA ARG A 687 7.14 0.03 19.47
C ARG A 687 7.84 -0.61 20.67
N ALA A 688 9.02 -1.19 20.48
CA ALA A 688 9.84 -1.76 21.56
C ALA A 688 10.37 -0.73 22.59
N ALA A 689 10.31 0.58 22.31
CA ALA A 689 10.69 1.64 23.24
C ALA A 689 9.50 2.17 24.08
N TYR A 690 8.27 1.82 23.71
CA TYR A 690 7.04 2.20 24.42
C TYR A 690 6.05 1.02 24.41
N GLY A 691 6.60 -0.19 24.67
CA GLY A 691 5.87 -1.44 24.55
C GLY A 691 4.85 -1.63 25.65
N GLU A 692 5.33 -1.51 26.90
CA GLU A 692 4.63 -1.85 28.14
C GLU A 692 4.32 -0.61 29.00
N CYS A 693 5.33 0.20 29.37
CA CYS A 693 5.19 1.31 30.34
C CYS A 693 4.83 2.67 29.71
N ASP A 694 4.87 2.81 28.37
CA ASP A 694 4.67 4.07 27.63
C ASP A 694 5.55 5.29 28.00
N ARG A 695 6.46 5.17 28.99
CA ARG A 695 7.37 6.24 29.48
C ARG A 695 7.95 7.08 28.34
N HIS A 696 8.68 6.48 27.40
CA HIS A 696 9.31 7.20 26.29
C HIS A 696 8.35 7.91 25.32
N PHE A 697 7.10 7.45 25.19
CA PHE A 697 6.07 8.16 24.43
C PHE A 697 5.65 9.44 25.17
N TYR A 698 5.48 9.38 26.49
CA TYR A 698 5.21 10.57 27.31
C TYR A 698 6.44 11.48 27.44
N ASP A 699 7.66 10.96 27.50
CA ASP A 699 8.91 11.74 27.46
C ASP A 699 8.98 12.56 26.17
N ALA A 700 8.69 11.94 25.01
CA ALA A 700 8.67 12.61 23.71
C ALA A 700 7.65 13.77 23.67
N LEU A 701 6.44 13.55 24.18
CA LEU A 701 5.41 14.58 24.27
C LEU A 701 5.80 15.68 25.26
N SER A 702 6.24 15.32 26.47
CA SER A 702 6.66 16.25 27.53
C SER A 702 7.79 17.17 27.09
N ALA A 703 8.75 16.64 26.31
CA ALA A 703 9.82 17.41 25.70
C ALA A 703 9.32 18.33 24.56
N ALA A 704 8.37 17.87 23.73
CA ALA A 704 7.80 18.70 22.66
C ALA A 704 6.92 19.85 23.21
N TYR A 705 6.09 19.60 24.22
CA TYR A 705 5.33 20.66 24.90
C TYR A 705 6.23 21.60 25.72
N GLY A 706 7.33 21.10 26.29
CA GLY A 706 8.35 21.93 26.94
C GLY A 706 9.04 22.87 25.95
N ASP A 707 9.51 22.35 24.81
CA ASP A 707 10.04 23.18 23.72
C ASP A 707 9.00 24.22 23.25
N ALA A 708 7.73 23.82 23.11
CA ALA A 708 6.66 24.71 22.66
C ALA A 708 6.38 25.84 23.66
N LYS A 709 6.31 25.56 24.97
CA LYS A 709 6.10 26.61 25.99
C LYS A 709 7.27 27.59 26.06
N TYR A 710 8.51 27.10 25.89
CA TYR A 710 9.69 27.96 25.76
C TYR A 710 9.61 28.85 24.50
N LEU A 711 9.19 28.30 23.36
CA LEU A 711 9.03 29.05 22.11
C LEU A 711 7.87 30.05 22.13
N GLU A 712 6.87 29.83 22.97
CA GLU A 712 5.74 30.72 23.18
C GLU A 712 6.10 31.89 24.11
N THR A 713 6.82 31.63 25.22
CA THR A 713 7.10 32.65 26.24
C THR A 713 8.45 33.36 26.06
N VAL A 714 9.50 32.63 25.69
CA VAL A 714 10.87 33.17 25.52
C VAL A 714 11.17 33.45 24.05
N GLY A 715 10.74 32.57 23.16
CA GLY A 715 11.05 32.63 21.73
C GLY A 715 12.51 32.27 21.42
N VAL A 716 12.95 32.61 20.21
CA VAL A 716 14.34 32.46 19.74
C VAL A 716 14.78 33.74 19.07
N GLU A 717 15.98 34.20 19.43
CA GLU A 717 16.62 35.37 18.84
C GLU A 717 17.56 34.96 17.70
N ASP A 718 17.62 35.76 16.63
CA ASP A 718 18.60 35.59 15.56
C ASP A 718 19.91 36.36 15.84
N ARG A 719 20.86 36.33 14.89
CA ARG A 719 22.15 37.03 15.02
C ARG A 719 22.06 38.56 14.90
N GLN A 720 20.88 39.12 14.66
CA GLN A 720 20.60 40.53 14.48
C GLN A 720 19.75 41.10 15.64
N GLY A 721 19.48 40.29 16.68
CA GLY A 721 18.57 40.63 17.77
C GLY A 721 17.09 40.47 17.43
N ASP A 722 16.75 39.93 16.25
CA ASP A 722 15.36 39.79 15.80
C ASP A 722 14.73 38.53 16.42
N ARG A 723 13.94 38.73 17.48
CA ARG A 723 13.26 37.65 18.21
C ARG A 723 11.99 37.17 17.48
N ARG A 724 11.84 35.86 17.39
CA ARG A 724 10.72 35.15 16.74
C ARG A 724 10.13 34.13 17.73
N TRP A 725 8.80 34.00 17.75
CA TRP A 725 8.09 33.11 18.68
C TRP A 725 7.26 32.07 17.93
N LEU A 726 6.91 30.99 18.59
CA LEU A 726 6.05 29.94 18.04
C LEU A 726 5.04 29.50 19.10
N CYS A 727 3.76 29.57 18.76
CA CYS A 727 2.64 29.17 19.63
C CYS A 727 2.04 27.85 19.13
N LEU A 728 1.90 26.88 20.03
CA LEU A 728 1.31 25.58 19.74
C LEU A 728 -0.20 25.61 19.99
N LEU A 729 -0.97 25.78 18.92
CA LEU A 729 -2.42 26.02 18.97
C LEU A 729 -3.22 24.78 19.41
N LYS A 730 -2.91 23.62 18.81
CA LYS A 730 -3.63 22.34 18.95
C LYS A 730 -2.71 21.16 18.68
N THR A 731 -3.10 20.00 19.17
CA THR A 731 -2.56 18.70 18.80
C THR A 731 -3.55 17.95 17.90
N VAL A 732 -3.04 17.40 16.79
CA VAL A 732 -3.77 16.69 15.73
C VAL A 732 -3.17 15.30 15.52
N GLY A 733 -3.92 14.38 14.92
CA GLY A 733 -3.47 13.02 14.62
C GLY A 733 -4.64 12.11 14.31
N ASP A 734 -4.41 10.79 14.36
CA ASP A 734 -5.50 9.82 14.40
C ASP A 734 -6.14 9.75 15.81
N TRP A 735 -7.31 9.13 15.94
CA TRP A 735 -8.02 9.12 17.23
C TRP A 735 -7.32 8.29 18.32
N PRO A 736 -6.81 7.07 18.05
CA PRO A 736 -5.89 6.37 18.94
C PRO A 736 -4.74 7.23 19.48
N PHE A 737 -4.04 7.99 18.64
CA PHE A 737 -2.99 8.90 19.10
C PHE A 737 -3.55 9.99 20.01
N LEU A 738 -4.64 10.67 19.62
CA LEU A 738 -5.22 11.75 20.43
C LEU A 738 -5.70 11.25 21.80
N ALA A 739 -6.37 10.10 21.84
CA ALA A 739 -6.81 9.45 23.08
C ALA A 739 -5.63 9.16 24.03
N LYS A 740 -4.54 8.60 23.48
CA LYS A 740 -3.33 8.25 24.23
C LYS A 740 -2.53 9.50 24.67
N ALA A 741 -2.29 10.44 23.77
CA ALA A 741 -1.56 11.69 24.04
C ALA A 741 -2.32 12.63 24.99
N GLY A 742 -3.65 12.51 25.06
CA GLY A 742 -4.51 13.24 25.99
C GLY A 742 -4.90 12.49 27.25
N ARG A 743 -4.57 11.19 27.40
CA ARG A 743 -5.07 10.35 28.51
C ARG A 743 -6.59 10.43 28.65
N LEU A 744 -7.28 10.46 27.50
CA LEU A 744 -8.71 10.69 27.39
C LEU A 744 -9.46 9.42 27.80
N GLN A 745 -10.27 9.50 28.86
CA GLN A 745 -11.17 8.41 29.26
C GLN A 745 -12.29 8.21 28.24
N ARG A 746 -12.87 9.31 27.71
CA ARG A 746 -13.97 9.26 26.74
C ARG A 746 -13.45 9.08 25.31
N THR A 747 -13.71 7.93 24.69
CA THR A 747 -13.18 7.58 23.36
C THR A 747 -14.16 6.74 22.53
N TYR A 748 -14.05 6.75 21.19
CA TYR A 748 -14.85 5.86 20.33
C TYR A 748 -14.76 4.36 20.71
N ALA A 749 -13.66 3.92 21.35
CA ALA A 749 -13.51 2.53 21.77
C ALA A 749 -14.52 2.14 22.87
N ASN A 750 -15.04 3.13 23.61
CA ASN A 750 -16.03 2.98 24.68
C ASN A 750 -17.45 2.71 24.17
N SER A 751 -17.67 2.74 22.85
CA SER A 751 -18.98 2.47 22.24
C SER A 751 -19.56 1.16 22.79
N ILE A 752 -20.84 1.21 23.16
CA ILE A 752 -21.57 0.08 23.74
C ILE A 752 -21.66 -1.05 22.71
N LYS A 753 -21.16 -2.24 23.08
CA LYS A 753 -21.13 -3.45 22.24
C LYS A 753 -21.98 -4.59 22.80
N GLN A 754 -22.47 -4.43 24.03
CA GLN A 754 -23.33 -5.39 24.74
C GLN A 754 -24.40 -4.60 25.49
N ILE A 755 -25.61 -5.16 25.60
CA ILE A 755 -26.80 -4.47 26.15
C ILE A 755 -26.56 -3.96 27.59
N ASN A 756 -25.77 -4.68 28.38
CA ASN A 756 -25.51 -4.36 29.79
C ASN A 756 -24.20 -3.57 30.02
N GLN A 757 -23.50 -3.14 28.96
CA GLN A 757 -22.24 -2.42 29.09
C GLN A 757 -22.49 -0.96 29.51
N ALA A 758 -21.83 -0.53 30.60
CA ALA A 758 -21.92 0.85 31.09
C ALA A 758 -21.49 1.89 30.03
N ALA A 759 -22.21 3.01 29.98
CA ALA A 759 -21.94 4.12 29.08
C ALA A 759 -20.84 5.03 29.64
N VAL A 760 -19.63 4.97 29.07
CA VAL A 760 -18.46 5.77 29.50
C VAL A 760 -18.19 6.97 28.57
N GLY A 761 -19.11 7.27 27.65
CA GLY A 761 -19.00 8.36 26.67
C GLY A 761 -17.97 8.08 25.56
N VAL A 762 -18.27 8.54 24.34
CA VAL A 762 -17.45 8.29 23.13
C VAL A 762 -16.67 9.50 22.62
N CYS A 763 -16.95 10.71 23.13
CA CYS A 763 -16.32 11.97 22.74
C CYS A 763 -15.57 12.62 23.90
N HIS A 764 -14.41 13.23 23.65
CA HIS A 764 -13.69 13.99 24.67
C HIS A 764 -14.23 15.42 24.85
N ARG A 765 -14.65 16.10 23.76
CA ARG A 765 -15.19 17.47 23.82
C ARG A 765 -16.59 17.59 24.45
N CYS A 766 -17.38 16.53 24.52
CA CYS A 766 -18.71 16.55 25.12
C CYS A 766 -19.12 15.16 25.66
N GLU A 767 -20.28 15.08 26.30
CA GLU A 767 -20.82 13.85 26.86
C GLU A 767 -21.56 12.96 25.83
N ALA A 768 -21.21 13.08 24.55
CA ALA A 768 -21.80 12.23 23.52
C ALA A 768 -21.54 10.75 23.82
N GLY A 769 -22.59 9.92 23.81
CA GLY A 769 -22.55 8.50 24.16
C GLY A 769 -22.88 8.19 25.62
N PHE A 770 -23.32 9.16 26.42
CA PHE A 770 -24.10 8.91 27.64
C PHE A 770 -25.62 8.92 27.33
N PRO A 771 -26.48 8.30 28.15
CA PRO A 771 -27.91 8.16 27.85
C PRO A 771 -28.68 9.49 27.64
N HIS A 772 -28.27 10.56 28.33
CA HIS A 772 -28.86 11.91 28.19
C HIS A 772 -28.31 12.72 27.01
N ALA A 773 -27.33 12.16 26.29
CA ALA A 773 -26.59 12.78 25.20
C ALA A 773 -26.17 11.72 24.14
N PRO A 774 -27.13 11.04 23.47
CA PRO A 774 -26.82 10.08 22.40
C PRO A 774 -26.03 10.72 21.26
N PHE A 775 -25.02 10.00 20.75
CA PHE A 775 -24.14 10.48 19.66
C PHE A 775 -24.78 10.30 18.27
N GLU A 776 -25.79 9.43 18.19
CA GLU A 776 -26.54 9.02 17.03
C GLU A 776 -27.52 10.10 16.53
N GLN A 777 -27.79 11.14 17.34
CA GLN A 777 -28.55 12.32 16.93
C GLN A 777 -27.73 13.21 15.97
N ILE A 778 -27.84 12.91 14.67
CA ILE A 778 -27.04 13.57 13.61
C ILE A 778 -27.86 14.43 12.65
N GLY A 779 -29.16 14.20 12.51
CA GLY A 779 -30.04 14.96 11.62
C GLY A 779 -30.55 16.29 12.20
N THR A 780 -30.38 16.55 13.49
CA THR A 780 -30.78 17.81 14.14
C THR A 780 -29.62 18.77 14.31
N ARG A 781 -29.81 20.08 14.07
CA ARG A 781 -28.82 21.12 14.42
C ARG A 781 -28.79 21.48 15.92
N ARG A 782 -29.66 20.85 16.72
CA ARG A 782 -29.74 21.01 18.18
C ARG A 782 -29.76 19.63 18.85
N PRO A 783 -28.67 18.84 18.74
CA PRO A 783 -28.60 17.51 19.36
C PRO A 783 -28.39 17.62 20.87
N ALA A 784 -28.80 16.59 21.62
CA ALA A 784 -28.76 16.58 23.08
C ALA A 784 -27.35 16.71 23.68
N TRP A 785 -26.30 16.33 22.93
CA TRP A 785 -24.89 16.50 23.34
C TRP A 785 -24.36 17.94 23.19
N LEU A 786 -25.02 18.83 22.44
CA LEU A 786 -24.48 20.17 22.18
C LEU A 786 -24.39 21.04 23.45
N ARG A 787 -25.33 20.85 24.38
CA ARG A 787 -25.33 21.50 25.71
C ARG A 787 -24.28 20.93 26.68
N THR A 788 -23.62 19.82 26.34
CA THR A 788 -22.63 19.15 27.19
C THR A 788 -21.19 19.33 26.70
N VAL A 789 -20.99 20.19 25.70
CA VAL A 789 -19.65 20.59 25.22
C VAL A 789 -18.88 21.30 26.33
N ASN A 790 -17.71 20.77 26.69
CA ASN A 790 -16.87 21.20 27.81
C ASN A 790 -17.56 21.19 29.20
N ALA A 791 -18.75 20.59 29.34
CA ALA A 791 -19.50 20.58 30.62
C ALA A 791 -18.90 19.65 31.69
N SER A 792 -18.09 18.67 31.28
CA SER A 792 -17.37 17.76 32.18
C SER A 792 -16.05 17.29 31.57
N SER A 793 -15.06 17.07 32.45
CA SER A 793 -13.71 16.62 32.07
C SER A 793 -13.74 15.25 31.35
N PRO A 794 -13.02 15.08 30.22
CA PRO A 794 -12.74 13.76 29.65
C PRO A 794 -11.50 13.09 30.24
N PHE A 795 -10.83 13.73 31.20
CA PHE A 795 -9.59 13.25 31.81
C PHE A 795 -9.88 12.55 33.13
N ALA A 796 -9.16 11.45 33.37
CA ALA A 796 -9.00 10.90 34.72
C ALA A 796 -8.31 11.91 35.65
N GLY A 797 -8.25 11.57 36.94
CA GLY A 797 -7.35 12.24 37.89
C GLY A 797 -5.87 12.11 37.50
N MET A 798 -4.98 12.58 38.38
CA MET A 798 -3.54 12.63 38.10
C MET A 798 -2.94 11.27 37.68
N PRO A 799 -1.93 11.27 36.77
CA PRO A 799 -1.21 12.45 36.28
C PRO A 799 -1.81 13.03 34.99
N TRP A 800 -1.96 14.35 34.95
CA TRP A 800 -2.45 15.12 33.79
C TRP A 800 -1.64 14.86 32.50
N PRO A 801 -2.24 15.00 31.30
CA PRO A 801 -1.51 14.82 30.06
C PRO A 801 -0.52 15.98 29.82
N PRO A 802 0.61 15.76 29.13
CA PRO A 802 1.67 16.77 28.96
C PRO A 802 1.28 18.12 28.34
N ALA A 803 0.09 18.23 27.72
CA ALA A 803 -0.44 19.48 27.15
C ALA A 803 -0.72 20.58 28.18
N VAL A 804 -0.87 20.26 29.48
CA VAL A 804 -1.01 21.28 30.54
C VAL A 804 0.18 22.23 30.64
N LYS A 805 1.34 21.88 30.04
CA LYS A 805 2.49 22.79 29.92
C LYS A 805 2.24 23.98 28.98
N VAL A 806 1.28 23.88 28.05
CA VAL A 806 0.92 24.96 27.11
C VAL A 806 -0.50 25.49 27.31
N VAL A 807 -1.45 24.65 27.74
CA VAL A 807 -2.84 25.05 27.99
C VAL A 807 -3.06 25.35 29.47
N GLU A 808 -3.21 26.64 29.79
CA GLU A 808 -3.34 27.12 31.17
C GLU A 808 -4.76 26.94 31.75
N ASN A 809 -5.82 27.04 30.94
CA ASN A 809 -7.18 26.67 31.35
C ASN A 809 -7.38 25.14 31.14
N THR A 810 -7.48 24.40 32.24
CA THR A 810 -7.65 22.94 32.24
C THR A 810 -9.03 22.46 31.81
N GLU A 811 -10.08 23.27 31.98
CA GLU A 811 -11.46 22.96 31.55
C GLU A 811 -11.52 22.80 30.01
N ARG A 812 -10.79 23.67 29.30
CA ARG A 812 -10.72 23.69 27.83
C ARG A 812 -9.56 22.89 27.25
N LEU A 813 -8.82 22.15 28.10
CA LEU A 813 -7.76 21.22 27.70
C LEU A 813 -8.26 20.14 26.72
N ALA A 814 -9.52 19.72 26.84
CA ALA A 814 -10.19 18.81 25.91
C ALA A 814 -10.14 19.33 24.46
N GLU A 815 -10.32 20.65 24.27
CA GLU A 815 -10.32 21.29 22.97
C GLU A 815 -8.93 21.47 22.37
N HIS A 816 -7.85 21.15 23.11
CA HIS A 816 -6.50 21.13 22.54
C HIS A 816 -6.31 19.97 21.55
N TYR A 817 -6.98 18.86 21.80
CA TYR A 817 -6.93 17.65 20.96
C TYR A 817 -7.99 17.79 19.85
N ALA A 818 -7.56 18.20 18.67
CA ALA A 818 -8.45 18.55 17.57
C ALA A 818 -8.88 17.33 16.75
N PHE A 819 -10.17 17.26 16.39
CA PHE A 819 -10.66 16.30 15.40
C PHE A 819 -9.96 16.52 14.05
N ASP A 820 -9.50 15.44 13.41
CA ASP A 820 -9.08 15.45 12.02
C ASP A 820 -10.24 15.01 11.09
N LEU A 821 -10.53 15.82 10.07
CA LEU A 821 -11.57 15.56 9.08
C LEU A 821 -11.24 14.38 8.13
N PHE A 822 -9.96 14.05 7.94
CA PHE A 822 -9.54 12.95 7.07
C PHE A 822 -9.84 11.58 7.68
N HIS A 823 -9.38 11.31 8.91
CA HIS A 823 -9.70 10.10 9.64
C HIS A 823 -11.17 10.04 10.07
N THR A 824 -11.82 11.19 10.29
CA THR A 824 -13.28 11.26 10.54
C THR A 824 -14.08 10.84 9.31
N PHE A 825 -13.81 11.39 8.13
CA PHE A 825 -14.58 11.12 6.91
C PHE A 825 -13.94 10.08 5.97
N HIS A 826 -12.81 10.42 5.34
CA HIS A 826 -12.22 9.64 4.26
C HIS A 826 -11.79 8.23 4.69
N LEU A 827 -11.25 8.09 5.90
CA LEU A 827 -10.93 6.80 6.54
C LEU A 827 -11.92 6.47 7.68
N GLY A 828 -13.16 6.96 7.58
CA GLY A 828 -14.19 6.83 8.60
C GLY A 828 -15.58 6.75 7.98
N VAL A 829 -16.43 7.76 8.23
CA VAL A 829 -17.82 7.82 7.77
C VAL A 829 -17.98 7.46 6.29
N GLY A 830 -17.10 7.99 5.42
CA GLY A 830 -17.13 7.73 3.98
C GLY A 830 -16.93 6.27 3.60
N LYS A 831 -16.27 5.45 4.43
CA LYS A 831 -16.09 4.00 4.18
C LYS A 831 -17.38 3.20 4.37
N TYR A 832 -18.12 3.48 5.43
CA TYR A 832 -19.42 2.85 5.70
C TYR A 832 -20.47 3.35 4.70
N TYR A 833 -20.44 4.65 4.40
CA TYR A 833 -21.30 5.28 3.42
C TYR A 833 -21.10 4.69 2.01
N VAL A 834 -19.88 4.79 1.46
CA VAL A 834 -19.58 4.28 0.11
C VAL A 834 -19.72 2.76 0.06
N GLY A 835 -19.36 2.03 1.13
CA GLY A 835 -19.61 0.59 1.21
C GLY A 835 -21.09 0.24 1.06
N SER A 836 -21.97 0.99 1.74
CA SER A 836 -23.43 0.79 1.65
C SER A 836 -23.98 1.14 0.27
N VAL A 837 -23.51 2.23 -0.34
CA VAL A 837 -23.91 2.62 -1.70
C VAL A 837 -23.40 1.62 -2.76
N LEU A 838 -22.20 1.05 -2.59
CA LEU A 838 -21.69 -0.02 -3.45
C LEU A 838 -22.50 -1.32 -3.31
N ALA A 839 -22.99 -1.65 -2.11
CA ALA A 839 -23.90 -2.78 -1.90
C ALA A 839 -25.24 -2.56 -2.63
N ILE A 840 -25.83 -1.36 -2.52
CA ILE A 840 -27.04 -0.97 -3.27
C ILE A 840 -26.80 -1.09 -4.78
N LEU A 841 -25.74 -0.46 -5.31
CA LEU A 841 -25.39 -0.55 -6.73
C LEU A 841 -25.22 -1.99 -7.20
N SER A 842 -24.56 -2.85 -6.40
CA SER A 842 -24.41 -4.27 -6.74
C SER A 842 -25.77 -4.99 -6.85
N ASN A 843 -26.74 -4.67 -5.99
CA ASN A 843 -28.07 -5.29 -6.01
C ASN A 843 -28.96 -4.86 -7.18
N LEU A 844 -28.57 -3.81 -7.91
CA LEU A 844 -29.22 -3.37 -9.15
C LEU A 844 -28.65 -4.05 -10.40
N GLU A 845 -27.50 -4.75 -10.28
CA GLU A 845 -26.93 -5.54 -11.37
C GLU A 845 -27.50 -6.97 -11.41
N SER A 846 -27.44 -7.61 -12.57
CA SER A 846 -27.92 -8.99 -12.75
C SER A 846 -26.91 -10.05 -12.30
N GLY A 847 -27.38 -11.28 -12.05
CA GLY A 847 -26.54 -12.43 -11.71
C GLY A 847 -26.24 -12.60 -10.22
N ASN A 848 -25.20 -13.39 -9.90
CA ASN A 848 -24.73 -13.66 -8.54
C ASN A 848 -23.87 -12.49 -7.99
N VAL A 849 -23.56 -12.51 -6.67
CA VAL A 849 -22.85 -11.39 -5.99
C VAL A 849 -21.52 -11.03 -6.66
N GLU A 850 -20.74 -12.00 -7.10
CA GLU A 850 -19.45 -11.73 -7.76
C GLU A 850 -19.66 -11.16 -9.18
N GLN A 851 -20.61 -11.70 -9.95
CA GLN A 851 -21.00 -11.14 -11.26
C GLN A 851 -21.52 -9.70 -11.15
N ARG A 852 -22.28 -9.37 -10.09
CA ARG A 852 -22.72 -8.01 -9.78
C ARG A 852 -21.52 -7.09 -9.54
N PHE A 853 -20.59 -7.49 -8.68
CA PHE A 853 -19.37 -6.70 -8.41
C PHE A 853 -18.46 -6.55 -9.63
N GLN A 854 -18.45 -7.50 -10.56
CA GLN A 854 -17.76 -7.37 -11.84
C GLN A 854 -18.42 -6.32 -12.76
N GLN A 855 -19.76 -6.26 -12.83
CA GLN A 855 -20.50 -5.20 -13.55
C GLN A 855 -20.26 -3.81 -12.92
N VAL A 856 -20.37 -3.68 -11.59
CA VAL A 856 -20.04 -2.46 -10.83
C VAL A 856 -18.59 -2.01 -11.11
N THR A 857 -17.64 -2.96 -11.10
CA THR A 857 -16.22 -2.71 -11.44
C THR A 857 -16.04 -2.21 -12.87
N ALA A 858 -16.76 -2.77 -13.85
CA ALA A 858 -16.66 -2.35 -15.24
C ALA A 858 -17.13 -0.90 -15.42
N LYS A 859 -18.29 -0.54 -14.85
CA LYS A 859 -18.84 0.83 -14.89
C LYS A 859 -17.92 1.85 -14.21
N TYR A 860 -17.31 1.51 -13.07
CA TYR A 860 -16.32 2.36 -12.40
C TYR A 860 -15.04 2.53 -13.24
N ARG A 861 -14.50 1.44 -13.80
CA ARG A 861 -13.29 1.46 -14.63
C ARG A 861 -13.48 2.28 -15.90
N GLU A 862 -14.63 2.14 -16.56
CA GLU A 862 -14.99 2.92 -17.73
C GLU A 862 -15.06 4.42 -17.40
N TRP A 863 -15.73 4.78 -16.29
CA TRP A 863 -15.76 6.16 -15.81
C TRP A 863 -14.36 6.73 -15.53
N CYS A 864 -13.49 5.97 -14.84
CA CYS A 864 -12.09 6.37 -14.62
C CYS A 864 -11.36 6.60 -15.95
N GLY A 865 -11.54 5.71 -16.93
CA GLY A 865 -10.98 5.84 -18.28
C GLY A 865 -11.47 7.09 -19.03
N ARG A 866 -12.78 7.37 -18.99
CA ARG A 866 -13.38 8.56 -19.64
C ARG A 866 -13.01 9.88 -18.97
N THR A 867 -12.75 9.88 -17.67
CA THR A 867 -12.50 11.10 -16.88
C THR A 867 -11.02 11.35 -16.55
N GLY A 868 -10.14 10.37 -16.77
CA GLY A 868 -8.71 10.44 -16.44
C GLY A 868 -8.39 10.22 -14.96
N HIS A 869 -9.35 9.77 -14.14
CA HIS A 869 -9.11 9.46 -12.73
C HIS A 869 -8.28 8.19 -12.55
N THR A 870 -7.36 8.20 -11.57
CA THR A 870 -6.54 7.04 -11.24
C THR A 870 -7.36 5.97 -10.52
N MET A 871 -7.60 4.83 -11.17
CA MET A 871 -8.23 3.66 -10.57
C MET A 871 -7.31 3.05 -9.49
N PHE A 872 -7.43 3.49 -8.23
CA PHE A 872 -6.57 3.05 -7.12
C PHE A 872 -6.77 1.59 -6.68
N VAL A 873 -7.87 0.95 -7.09
CA VAL A 873 -8.20 -0.46 -6.83
C VAL A 873 -8.71 -1.06 -8.14
N SER A 874 -8.12 -2.18 -8.57
CA SER A 874 -8.32 -2.78 -9.90
C SER A 874 -9.67 -3.49 -10.08
N LYS A 875 -10.27 -3.98 -8.99
CA LYS A 875 -11.59 -4.61 -8.92
C LYS A 875 -12.29 -4.19 -7.63
N LEU A 876 -13.54 -3.75 -7.71
CA LEU A 876 -14.43 -3.61 -6.56
C LEU A 876 -15.07 -4.98 -6.30
N THR A 877 -15.00 -5.45 -5.06
CA THR A 877 -15.46 -6.79 -4.66
C THR A 877 -16.20 -6.73 -3.33
N LYS A 878 -16.88 -7.83 -2.97
CA LYS A 878 -17.46 -8.07 -1.64
C LYS A 878 -16.44 -7.81 -0.51
N ASP A 879 -15.21 -8.31 -0.67
CA ASP A 879 -14.09 -8.09 0.26
C ASP A 879 -13.63 -6.63 0.33
N SER A 880 -13.73 -5.89 -0.79
CA SER A 880 -13.36 -4.47 -0.87
C SER A 880 -14.23 -3.59 0.05
N ILE A 881 -15.44 -4.06 0.36
CA ILE A 881 -16.40 -3.45 1.30
C ILE A 881 -16.64 -4.29 2.56
N ALA A 882 -15.75 -5.28 2.84
CA ALA A 882 -15.76 -6.13 4.04
C ALA A 882 -17.12 -6.77 4.39
N TRP A 883 -17.94 -7.09 3.38
CA TRP A 883 -19.34 -7.46 3.54
C TRP A 883 -19.52 -8.98 3.49
N GLU A 884 -19.03 -9.72 4.50
CA GLU A 884 -18.94 -11.20 4.46
C GLU A 884 -20.31 -11.90 4.29
N ALA A 885 -21.37 -11.39 4.91
CA ALA A 885 -22.77 -11.79 4.69
C ALA A 885 -23.66 -10.57 4.42
N THR A 886 -24.82 -10.79 3.79
CA THR A 886 -25.83 -9.74 3.55
C THR A 886 -26.52 -9.26 4.83
N SER A 887 -26.25 -9.89 5.97
CA SER A 887 -26.61 -9.50 7.33
C SER A 887 -25.56 -8.64 8.03
N ASP A 888 -24.40 -8.42 7.40
CA ASP A 888 -23.35 -7.55 7.93
C ASP A 888 -23.49 -6.14 7.36
N PHE A 889 -22.88 -5.16 8.02
CA PHE A 889 -22.81 -3.78 7.52
C PHE A 889 -21.59 -3.56 6.62
N PRO A 890 -21.76 -3.13 5.36
CA PRO A 890 -20.64 -2.79 4.48
C PRO A 890 -19.70 -1.71 5.06
N CYS A 891 -18.39 -1.91 4.92
CA CYS A 891 -17.37 -0.93 5.27
C CYS A 891 -16.12 -1.06 4.37
N GLY A 892 -15.73 0.02 3.70
CA GLY A 892 -14.58 0.05 2.81
C GLY A 892 -13.27 -0.44 3.45
N GLY A 893 -12.76 -1.59 2.98
CA GLY A 893 -11.53 -2.23 3.46
C GLY A 893 -10.23 -1.54 3.01
N TRP A 894 -10.32 -0.54 2.14
CA TRP A 894 -9.15 0.18 1.61
C TRP A 894 -8.46 1.07 2.65
N PHE A 895 -7.13 1.21 2.55
CA PHE A 895 -6.34 2.05 3.45
C PHE A 895 -6.07 3.46 2.92
N LYS A 896 -6.37 3.75 1.65
CA LYS A 896 -6.07 5.05 1.03
C LYS A 896 -7.33 5.92 0.93
N GLY A 897 -7.32 7.10 1.57
CA GLY A 897 -8.47 8.00 1.62
C GLY A 897 -8.92 8.53 0.26
N ASP A 898 -8.01 8.72 -0.70
CA ASP A 898 -8.34 9.15 -2.07
C ASP A 898 -9.37 8.27 -2.76
N LEU A 899 -9.39 6.95 -2.47
CA LEU A 899 -10.37 6.05 -3.09
C LEU A 899 -11.80 6.38 -2.62
N THR A 900 -11.98 6.79 -1.37
CA THR A 900 -13.26 7.29 -0.87
C THR A 900 -13.71 8.52 -1.67
N THR A 901 -12.79 9.44 -1.97
CA THR A 901 -13.08 10.62 -2.81
C THR A 901 -13.46 10.23 -4.23
N THR A 902 -12.64 9.42 -4.91
CA THR A 902 -12.85 9.02 -6.31
C THR A 902 -14.12 8.18 -6.48
N LEU A 903 -14.49 7.34 -5.50
CA LEU A 903 -15.76 6.61 -5.52
C LEU A 903 -16.96 7.53 -5.28
N LEU A 904 -16.85 8.56 -4.43
CA LEU A 904 -17.92 9.55 -4.26
C LEU A 904 -18.13 10.42 -5.51
N GLU A 905 -17.04 10.80 -6.20
CA GLU A 905 -17.11 11.52 -7.47
C GLU A 905 -17.70 10.65 -8.59
N TRP A 906 -17.41 9.35 -8.59
CA TRP A 906 -18.07 8.39 -9.47
C TRP A 906 -19.56 8.23 -9.15
N ILE A 907 -19.93 8.04 -7.87
CA ILE A 907 -21.34 7.91 -7.45
C ILE A 907 -22.14 9.15 -7.87
N GLU A 908 -21.60 10.36 -7.70
CA GLU A 908 -22.27 11.60 -8.16
C GLU A 908 -22.50 11.63 -9.68
N SER A 909 -21.60 11.02 -10.47
CA SER A 909 -21.74 10.93 -11.93
C SER A 909 -22.83 9.96 -12.42
N LEU A 910 -23.43 9.17 -11.53
CA LEU A 910 -24.56 8.27 -11.83
C LEU A 910 -25.92 8.98 -11.70
N GLU A 911 -25.94 10.30 -11.55
CA GLU A 911 -27.16 11.11 -11.54
C GLU A 911 -28.05 10.81 -12.77
N GLY A 912 -29.36 10.71 -12.56
CA GLY A 912 -30.36 10.41 -13.59
C GLY A 912 -30.26 9.00 -14.20
N SER A 913 -29.20 8.24 -13.91
CA SER A 913 -28.93 6.93 -14.50
C SER A 913 -29.48 5.77 -13.67
N VAL A 914 -29.87 6.04 -12.41
CA VAL A 914 -30.40 5.05 -11.46
C VAL A 914 -31.55 5.69 -10.69
N MET A 915 -32.72 5.03 -10.72
CA MET A 915 -33.98 5.54 -10.15
C MET A 915 -34.42 4.81 -8.86
N ASP A 916 -33.58 3.94 -8.30
CA ASP A 916 -33.87 3.26 -7.02
C ASP A 916 -34.04 4.30 -5.88
N PRO A 917 -35.11 4.23 -5.05
CA PRO A 917 -35.37 5.24 -4.03
C PRO A 917 -34.27 5.41 -2.98
N LEU A 918 -33.58 4.32 -2.60
CA LEU A 918 -32.50 4.35 -1.61
C LEU A 918 -31.21 4.91 -2.22
N PHE A 919 -30.96 4.62 -3.51
CA PHE A 919 -29.89 5.24 -4.29
C PHE A 919 -30.15 6.73 -4.57
N VAL A 920 -31.38 7.14 -4.88
CA VAL A 920 -31.74 8.56 -5.09
C VAL A 920 -31.54 9.37 -3.80
N LEU A 921 -31.90 8.81 -2.64
CA LEU A 921 -31.62 9.44 -1.35
C LEU A 921 -30.10 9.50 -1.05
N SER A 922 -29.36 8.46 -1.45
CA SER A 922 -27.89 8.45 -1.40
C SER A 922 -27.27 9.50 -2.33
N MET A 923 -27.80 9.69 -3.55
CA MET A 923 -27.33 10.69 -4.50
C MET A 923 -27.40 12.11 -3.90
N ASP A 924 -28.49 12.45 -3.21
CA ASP A 924 -28.65 13.75 -2.56
C ASP A 924 -27.65 13.96 -1.39
N ALA A 925 -27.30 12.89 -0.67
CA ALA A 925 -26.25 12.90 0.34
C ALA A 925 -24.85 13.06 -0.29
N THR A 926 -24.52 12.27 -1.31
CA THR A 926 -23.25 12.29 -2.05
C THR A 926 -22.96 13.68 -2.62
N LYS A 927 -23.91 14.29 -3.32
CA LYS A 927 -23.81 15.66 -3.83
C LYS A 927 -23.51 16.67 -2.71
N SER A 928 -24.19 16.53 -1.57
CA SER A 928 -24.04 17.44 -0.44
C SER A 928 -22.63 17.38 0.16
N ILE A 929 -22.08 16.17 0.35
CA ILE A 929 -20.75 15.99 0.93
C ILE A 929 -19.62 16.29 -0.06
N ASN A 930 -19.81 16.00 -1.35
CA ASN A 930 -18.85 16.38 -2.40
C ASN A 930 -18.78 17.90 -2.56
N LEU A 931 -19.92 18.60 -2.54
CA LEU A 931 -19.92 20.07 -2.59
C LEU A 931 -19.29 20.68 -1.32
N PHE A 932 -19.53 20.11 -0.14
CA PHE A 932 -18.83 20.47 1.09
C PHE A 932 -17.29 20.39 0.94
N PHE A 933 -16.76 19.25 0.47
CA PHE A 933 -15.32 19.11 0.26
C PHE A 933 -14.77 20.02 -0.85
N ARG A 934 -15.48 20.18 -1.97
CA ARG A 934 -15.09 21.10 -3.06
C ARG A 934 -14.94 22.55 -2.55
N ILE A 935 -15.85 23.01 -1.69
CA ILE A 935 -15.74 24.34 -1.07
C ILE A 935 -14.48 24.38 -0.18
N LEU A 936 -14.35 23.45 0.79
CA LEU A 936 -13.22 23.44 1.73
C LEU A 936 -11.84 23.39 1.04
N TYR A 937 -11.70 22.62 -0.04
CA TYR A 937 -10.44 22.53 -0.80
C TYR A 937 -10.19 23.71 -1.74
N SER A 938 -11.21 24.48 -2.13
CA SER A 938 -11.03 25.72 -2.92
C SER A 938 -10.53 26.89 -2.09
N GLU A 939 -10.89 26.91 -0.81
CA GLU A 939 -10.76 28.05 0.11
C GLU A 939 -9.41 28.16 0.84
N GLY A 940 -9.27 29.25 1.61
CA GLY A 940 -8.14 29.50 2.50
C GLY A 940 -8.25 28.82 3.88
N VAL A 941 -7.38 29.25 4.82
CA VAL A 941 -7.46 28.86 6.25
C VAL A 941 -8.74 29.39 6.92
N TRP A 942 -9.25 30.54 6.45
CA TRP A 942 -10.43 31.20 6.97
C TRP A 942 -11.54 31.22 5.91
N LEU A 943 -12.74 30.77 6.29
CA LEU A 943 -13.96 30.84 5.48
C LEU A 943 -14.71 32.15 5.80
N SER A 944 -15.33 32.79 4.79
CA SER A 944 -16.26 33.89 5.04
C SER A 944 -17.50 33.41 5.81
N VAL A 945 -18.27 34.34 6.39
CA VAL A 945 -19.52 34.04 7.12
C VAL A 945 -20.49 33.26 6.20
N GLU A 946 -20.68 33.72 4.97
CA GLU A 946 -21.52 33.09 3.95
C GLU A 946 -21.03 31.69 3.55
N THR A 947 -19.72 31.57 3.27
CA THR A 947 -19.11 30.28 2.89
C THR A 947 -19.17 29.29 4.05
N ALA A 948 -18.93 29.74 5.29
CA ALA A 948 -19.06 28.91 6.50
C ALA A 948 -20.50 28.45 6.71
N ALA A 949 -21.48 29.35 6.58
CA ALA A 949 -22.90 29.01 6.64
C ALA A 949 -23.26 27.94 5.60
N ARG A 950 -22.98 28.19 4.31
CA ARG A 950 -23.27 27.25 3.22
C ARG A 950 -22.60 25.89 3.43
N THR A 951 -21.35 25.88 3.87
CA THR A 951 -20.57 24.65 4.09
C THR A 951 -21.11 23.86 5.28
N GLY A 952 -21.40 24.51 6.40
CA GLY A 952 -22.05 23.87 7.55
C GLY A 952 -23.44 23.34 7.23
N GLN A 953 -24.23 24.06 6.42
CA GLN A 953 -25.54 23.59 5.94
C GLN A 953 -25.43 22.33 5.09
N LEU A 954 -24.42 22.21 4.22
CA LEU A 954 -24.15 21.03 3.39
C LEU A 954 -23.72 19.81 4.23
N ALA A 955 -22.92 20.03 5.27
CA ALA A 955 -22.56 18.99 6.22
C ALA A 955 -23.79 18.50 7.03
N SER A 956 -24.62 19.41 7.56
CA SER A 956 -25.90 19.04 8.20
C SER A 956 -26.85 18.31 7.24
N LYS A 957 -26.87 18.68 5.96
CA LYS A 957 -27.71 18.00 4.97
C LYS A 957 -27.23 16.57 4.71
N PHE A 958 -25.92 16.34 4.57
CA PHE A 958 -25.37 14.98 4.47
C PHE A 958 -25.74 14.14 5.70
N LEU A 959 -25.57 14.67 6.92
CA LEU A 959 -25.88 13.96 8.16
C LEU A 959 -27.38 13.62 8.30
N ARG A 960 -28.29 14.53 7.91
CA ARG A 960 -29.73 14.23 7.82
C ARG A 960 -30.02 13.10 6.85
N ARG A 961 -29.51 13.17 5.62
CA ARG A 961 -29.71 12.10 4.64
C ARG A 961 -29.11 10.77 5.12
N TYR A 962 -28.01 10.78 5.86
CA TYR A 962 -27.46 9.58 6.48
C TYR A 962 -28.42 8.97 7.52
N GLU A 963 -29.02 9.78 8.38
CA GLU A 963 -30.02 9.31 9.35
C GLU A 963 -31.30 8.79 8.66
N GLU A 964 -31.76 9.46 7.60
CA GLU A 964 -32.90 9.03 6.77
C GLU A 964 -32.60 7.70 6.05
N LEU A 965 -31.39 7.54 5.51
CA LEU A 965 -30.90 6.30 4.88
C LEU A 965 -30.80 5.14 5.87
N ALA A 966 -30.25 5.38 7.06
CA ALA A 966 -30.16 4.38 8.12
C ALA A 966 -31.55 3.96 8.64
N LYS A 967 -32.47 4.92 8.80
CA LYS A 967 -33.87 4.65 9.17
C LYS A 967 -34.60 3.83 8.11
N LYS A 968 -34.44 4.17 6.82
CA LYS A 968 -35.04 3.41 5.72
C LYS A 968 -34.43 2.02 5.57
N ALA A 969 -33.11 1.89 5.65
CA ALA A 969 -32.46 0.58 5.65
C ALA A 969 -32.99 -0.30 6.79
N HIS A 970 -33.16 0.26 7.99
CA HIS A 970 -33.73 -0.46 9.13
C HIS A 970 -35.21 -0.86 8.92
N SER A 971 -36.07 0.01 8.38
CA SER A 971 -37.46 -0.34 8.08
C SER A 971 -37.58 -1.43 7.00
N ASP A 972 -36.66 -1.40 6.03
CA ASP A 972 -36.59 -2.35 4.92
C ASP A 972 -35.84 -3.66 5.30
N GLN A 973 -35.44 -3.80 6.58
CA GLN A 973 -34.67 -4.92 7.14
C GLN A 973 -33.29 -5.15 6.48
N LEU A 974 -32.68 -4.10 5.93
CA LEU A 974 -31.37 -4.10 5.29
C LEU A 974 -30.28 -3.62 6.26
N THR A 975 -29.17 -4.36 6.39
CA THR A 975 -28.01 -3.95 7.20
C THR A 975 -27.09 -3.00 6.42
N LEU A 976 -27.61 -1.82 6.10
CA LEU A 976 -26.90 -0.73 5.41
C LEU A 976 -26.79 0.50 6.31
N PHE A 977 -25.81 1.38 6.02
CA PHE A 977 -25.62 2.66 6.70
C PHE A 977 -25.45 2.56 8.22
N ALA A 978 -24.52 1.71 8.67
CA ALA A 978 -24.10 1.65 10.07
C ALA A 978 -23.79 3.04 10.66
N MET A 979 -23.98 3.21 11.97
CA MET A 979 -23.84 4.50 12.67
C MET A 979 -22.54 4.58 13.51
N PRO A 980 -21.33 4.70 12.91
CA PRO A 980 -20.10 4.79 13.67
C PRO A 980 -19.98 6.12 14.45
N PRO A 981 -19.30 6.15 15.62
CA PRO A 981 -19.07 7.37 16.41
C PRO A 981 -18.46 8.54 15.64
N LYS A 982 -17.70 8.26 14.57
CA LYS A 982 -17.14 9.29 13.67
C LYS A 982 -18.22 10.17 13.01
N LEU A 983 -19.48 9.75 12.93
CA LEU A 983 -20.60 10.60 12.48
C LEU A 983 -20.85 11.78 13.43
N HIS A 984 -20.78 11.56 14.75
CA HIS A 984 -20.90 12.64 15.75
C HIS A 984 -19.74 13.65 15.63
N SER A 985 -18.54 13.19 15.28
CA SER A 985 -17.40 14.07 15.05
C SER A 985 -17.47 14.83 13.72
N LEU A 986 -18.10 14.24 12.70
CA LEU A 986 -18.51 14.97 11.50
C LEU A 986 -19.59 16.03 11.83
N HIS A 987 -20.47 15.72 12.79
CA HIS A 987 -21.48 16.65 13.29
C HIS A 987 -20.86 17.83 14.05
N HIS A 988 -19.81 17.61 14.85
CA HIS A 988 -19.02 18.71 15.44
C HIS A 988 -18.53 19.70 14.37
N PHE A 989 -17.94 19.25 13.26
CA PHE A 989 -17.52 20.17 12.18
C PHE A 989 -18.69 20.94 11.56
N ALA A 990 -19.85 20.29 11.40
CA ALA A 990 -21.05 20.95 10.87
C ALA A 990 -21.56 22.05 11.82
N ILE A 991 -21.56 21.80 13.14
CA ILE A 991 -21.98 22.76 14.15
C ILE A 991 -20.94 23.88 14.32
N ASP A 992 -19.65 23.60 14.44
CA ASP A 992 -18.61 24.61 14.65
C ASP A 992 -18.56 25.65 13.50
N LEU A 993 -18.84 25.22 12.26
CA LEU A 993 -19.04 26.08 11.09
C LEU A 993 -20.30 26.96 11.20
N LEU A 994 -21.45 26.36 11.55
CA LEU A 994 -22.73 27.08 11.67
C LEU A 994 -22.75 28.06 12.84
N THR A 995 -22.20 27.68 14.00
CA THR A 995 -22.07 28.54 15.18
C THR A 995 -21.20 29.75 14.87
N SER A 996 -20.10 29.57 14.14
CA SER A 996 -19.24 30.68 13.71
C SER A 996 -19.96 31.62 12.73
N ALA A 997 -20.72 31.08 11.78
CA ALA A 997 -21.51 31.90 10.86
C ALA A 997 -22.66 32.66 11.57
N ASN A 998 -23.36 32.01 12.50
CA ASN A 998 -24.43 32.62 13.29
C ASN A 998 -23.90 33.74 14.20
N ALA A 999 -22.66 33.61 14.71
CA ALA A 999 -21.94 34.65 15.44
C ALA A 999 -21.28 35.70 14.53
N ASN A 1000 -21.66 35.76 13.25
CA ASN A 1000 -21.18 36.69 12.22
C ASN A 1000 -19.64 36.79 12.11
N ARG A 1001 -18.92 35.67 12.35
CA ARG A 1001 -17.45 35.62 12.32
C ARG A 1001 -16.93 34.63 11.28
N MET A 1002 -15.73 34.87 10.78
CA MET A 1002 -15.05 33.94 9.88
C MET A 1002 -14.80 32.61 10.61
N ALA A 1003 -15.15 31.49 9.98
CA ALA A 1003 -14.88 30.16 10.53
C ALA A 1003 -13.47 29.69 10.15
N LEU A 1004 -12.81 28.95 11.04
CA LEU A 1004 -11.61 28.21 10.70
C LEU A 1004 -11.98 27.05 9.77
N ASN A 1005 -11.31 26.92 8.63
CA ASN A 1005 -11.51 25.81 7.69
C ASN A 1005 -11.06 24.50 8.36
N PRO A 1006 -11.91 23.47 8.51
CA PRO A 1006 -11.53 22.20 9.14
C PRO A 1006 -10.31 21.51 8.51
N LEU A 1007 -10.02 21.74 7.23
CA LEU A 1007 -8.81 21.20 6.58
C LEU A 1007 -7.51 21.82 7.12
N ALA A 1008 -7.55 22.95 7.84
CA ALA A 1008 -6.38 23.53 8.48
C ALA A 1008 -5.83 22.65 9.62
N LEU A 1009 -6.68 21.81 10.21
CA LEU A 1009 -6.35 20.85 11.29
C LEU A 1009 -6.17 19.42 10.77
N SER A 1010 -6.22 19.20 9.45
CA SER A 1010 -6.35 17.86 8.86
C SER A 1010 -5.00 17.25 8.43
N THR A 1011 -4.88 15.92 8.54
CA THR A 1011 -3.58 15.23 8.63
C THR A 1011 -3.10 14.50 7.37
N GLN A 1012 -3.73 14.69 6.20
CA GLN A 1012 -3.42 13.97 4.94
C GLN A 1012 -1.92 14.01 4.56
N ILE A 1013 -1.29 15.19 4.61
CA ILE A 1013 0.15 15.36 4.30
C ILE A 1013 1.04 14.83 5.43
N SER A 1014 0.49 14.75 6.65
CA SER A 1014 1.18 14.20 7.80
C SER A 1014 1.24 12.66 7.75
N GLU A 1015 0.24 11.99 7.17
CA GLU A 1015 0.30 10.55 6.84
C GLU A 1015 1.43 10.26 5.83
N ASP A 1016 1.60 11.08 4.79
CA ASP A 1016 2.74 10.98 3.86
C ASP A 1016 4.08 11.22 4.55
N LEU A 1017 4.15 12.13 5.55
CA LEU A 1017 5.34 12.23 6.40
C LEU A 1017 5.56 10.90 7.12
N VAL A 1018 4.59 10.40 7.90
CA VAL A 1018 4.70 9.20 8.76
C VAL A 1018 5.15 7.98 7.95
N GLY A 1019 4.60 7.80 6.76
CA GLY A 1019 4.98 6.72 5.85
C GLY A 1019 6.46 6.72 5.45
N ARG A 1020 7.22 7.83 5.59
CA ARG A 1020 8.60 7.95 5.11
C ARG A 1020 9.67 7.56 6.15
N PRO A 1021 9.77 8.14 7.36
CA PRO A 1021 10.68 7.64 8.40
C PRO A 1021 10.37 6.19 8.78
N SER A 1022 9.10 5.78 8.78
CA SER A 1022 8.73 4.37 8.98
C SER A 1022 9.15 3.43 7.84
N ARG A 1023 9.56 3.95 6.67
CA ARG A 1023 10.29 3.20 5.63
C ARG A 1023 11.82 3.25 5.81
N LEU A 1024 12.37 4.32 6.40
CA LEU A 1024 13.79 4.45 6.75
C LEU A 1024 14.17 3.56 7.94
N SER A 1025 13.34 3.50 9.00
CA SER A 1025 13.58 2.73 10.22
C SER A 1025 13.68 1.21 9.99
N ARG A 1026 13.11 0.70 8.89
CA ARG A 1026 13.25 -0.69 8.43
C ARG A 1026 14.66 -1.02 7.92
N ARG A 1027 15.48 0.00 7.59
CA ARG A 1027 16.74 -0.11 6.83
C ARG A 1027 17.98 0.18 7.66
N VAL A 1028 17.82 0.57 8.92
CA VAL A 1028 18.89 0.90 9.87
C VAL A 1028 19.03 -0.18 10.96
N SER A 1029 20.10 -0.13 11.75
CA SER A 1029 20.29 -1.03 12.90
C SER A 1029 19.19 -0.82 13.95
N SER A 1030 18.64 -1.91 14.49
CA SER A 1030 17.62 -1.85 15.55
C SER A 1030 18.14 -1.17 16.83
N ARG A 1031 19.42 -1.35 17.18
CA ARG A 1031 20.02 -0.74 18.38
C ARG A 1031 20.10 0.79 18.32
N LEU A 1032 20.19 1.38 17.12
CA LEU A 1032 20.29 2.83 16.90
C LEU A 1032 19.15 3.34 16.02
N VAL A 1033 17.98 2.69 16.06
CA VAL A 1033 16.90 2.93 15.10
C VAL A 1033 16.35 4.35 15.17
N VAL A 1034 16.29 4.95 16.37
CA VAL A 1034 15.87 6.35 16.58
C VAL A 1034 16.88 7.30 15.91
N GLN A 1035 18.12 7.33 16.40
CA GLN A 1035 19.19 8.19 15.88
C GLN A 1035 19.35 8.08 14.36
N ARG A 1036 19.52 6.86 13.83
CA ARG A 1036 19.80 6.65 12.39
C ARG A 1036 18.58 6.95 11.50
N THR A 1037 17.36 6.92 12.05
CA THR A 1037 16.16 7.39 11.33
C THR A 1037 16.14 8.92 11.27
N LEU A 1038 16.47 9.61 12.37
CA LEU A 1038 16.55 11.08 12.40
C LEU A 1038 17.68 11.62 11.49
N GLU A 1039 18.87 11.04 11.55
CA GLU A 1039 20.00 11.40 10.67
C GLU A 1039 19.65 11.26 9.18
N ARG A 1040 19.08 10.12 8.78
CA ARG A 1040 18.63 9.88 7.39
C ARG A 1040 17.45 10.77 7.00
N TYR A 1041 16.61 11.16 7.94
CA TYR A 1041 15.54 12.12 7.72
C TYR A 1041 16.12 13.53 7.45
N LEU A 1042 17.10 14.03 8.21
CA LEU A 1042 17.76 15.31 7.93
C LEU A 1042 18.47 15.35 6.56
N GLN A 1043 19.08 14.23 6.14
CA GLN A 1043 19.63 14.05 4.79
C GLN A 1043 18.54 14.10 3.72
N SER A 1044 17.42 13.41 3.97
CA SER A 1044 16.27 13.38 3.05
C SER A 1044 15.56 14.74 2.96
N CYS A 1045 15.56 15.51 4.05
CA CYS A 1045 15.10 16.89 4.07
C CYS A 1045 16.01 17.78 3.22
N HIS A 1046 17.34 17.75 3.42
CA HIS A 1046 18.29 18.55 2.61
C HIS A 1046 18.02 18.40 1.10
N ALA A 1047 17.97 17.16 0.60
CA ALA A 1047 17.69 16.88 -0.81
C ALA A 1047 16.31 17.39 -1.30
N LYS A 1048 15.29 17.45 -0.44
CA LYS A 1048 13.97 18.01 -0.80
C LYS A 1048 13.84 19.52 -0.57
N TRP A 1049 14.69 20.11 0.25
CA TRP A 1049 14.79 21.56 0.44
C TRP A 1049 15.55 22.21 -0.73
N VAL A 1050 16.64 21.59 -1.21
CA VAL A 1050 17.30 21.94 -2.48
C VAL A 1050 16.31 21.84 -3.64
N ALA A 1051 15.66 20.68 -3.82
CA ALA A 1051 14.70 20.47 -4.91
C ALA A 1051 13.43 21.36 -4.83
N ALA A 1052 13.19 22.03 -3.69
CA ALA A 1052 12.12 23.02 -3.52
C ALA A 1052 12.58 24.47 -3.70
N GLY A 1053 13.88 24.70 -3.95
CA GLY A 1053 14.49 26.04 -4.04
C GLY A 1053 14.57 26.78 -2.69
N LEU A 1054 14.52 26.05 -1.56
CA LEU A 1054 14.67 26.62 -0.23
C LEU A 1054 16.15 26.70 0.18
N LEU A 1055 16.94 25.72 -0.24
CA LEU A 1055 18.40 25.76 -0.18
C LEU A 1055 18.95 26.04 -1.58
N ILE A 1056 19.91 26.96 -1.66
CA ILE A 1056 20.75 27.15 -2.84
C ILE A 1056 21.97 26.25 -2.66
N GLU A 1057 22.19 25.30 -3.58
CA GLU A 1057 23.48 24.63 -3.67
C GLU A 1057 24.51 25.65 -4.16
N THR A 1058 25.35 26.14 -3.25
CA THR A 1058 26.55 26.90 -3.62
C THR A 1058 27.47 25.98 -4.41
N ALA A 1059 27.66 26.28 -5.70
CA ALA A 1059 28.44 25.47 -6.64
C ALA A 1059 29.97 25.58 -6.40
N SER A 1060 30.40 25.30 -5.17
CA SER A 1060 31.81 25.34 -4.75
C SER A 1060 32.03 24.62 -3.40
N LYS A 1061 32.50 23.37 -3.45
CA LYS A 1061 33.55 22.83 -2.57
C LYS A 1061 34.01 21.44 -3.02
#